data_AF-F0U5H2-F1
#
_entry.id   AF-F0U5H2-F1
#
_cell.length_a   1.000
_cell.length_b   1.000
_cell.length_c   1.000
_cell.angle_alpha   90.00
_cell.angle_beta   90.00
_cell.angle_gamma   90.00
#
_symmetry.space_group_name_H-M   'P 1'
#
loop_
_entity.id
_entity.type
_entity.pdbx_description
1 polymer ?
#
loop_
_entity_poly.entity_id
_entity_poly.type
_entity_poly.pdbx_seq_one_letter_code
_entity_poly.pdbx_strand_id
1 'polypeptide(L)'
;MALSYGVSDYIEGGVITAVIVLNVVIGFYQEFKAEKKMDALRSLSSPSANVIRNGHEITVPSGEVVPGDIVQIKMGDTVPADIRLIEAMNLECDEKILTGEAVPVAKDVDFSAIGTELETGVGDRLNMAYSSSTVTKGRGRGIIVFTGMNTEIGKIAQSMQGKQRKAGRSMSRKKYGNFQPFKGGALRVWDRIGKFLGLTEGTPLQIKLSKLAYVLFGCALLLAIIVFGVNRFNVTNEVAIYAISTGIAIIPESLIAVLTITMVVGMTQMRRRKVVVRQLSALEALGGVTNICSDKTGTLTQGQMVTRKAWIPGAGVYSLHKSDDANNPTRGTITLEQPPASKQEAEQERERKRAEQDVLRSTVGLKFDIPAEKEQRDQRRIEERNETPPEKDDPEENVLPEMIPELEAFVTSAALCNLATVRHDPESDTWQTIGDPTEIALQVFSLRFGLGKKTLETQHGWKQLAEYPFDSSVKRMSVIYRHADGPETVVFSKGAVERIIDLCITVGVGDHQEAMTPKIKQGILEQMNFLAEQGLRVLAIAQKPGPTEFDPHSQQIPREEIEKDLTLLGLAGLYDPPRLETKDAVKECTMAGIRVHMLTGDHPSTASAIAKEVGILPRNAGTLSAEEARSLVKTAAEFDGMTDEEIDALPSLPLVIARCAPDTKTRMIAALHRRRRYCAMTGDGVNDAPSLKAADVGIAMGLAGSDVAKSAADIVLTDDNFASIVNAIEEGRRMFENIQKFILHLLTSNVGEVVLLIVGLGFQDRSGVSVFPLSPLEILWINMLTSSFPAFGLGREKASATVMHRPPHDTKKGVFTWQIITDMIIYGVIMGACTLLTFVIIIYGVGNGVDSLGHDCNRIASDSCDVVFRARATVFAELTWLILISAWEFKHLRNSMFNLDPQRDRTGERFASFPFLCDVWENKFLFWAVVIGFVSVFPAVYIPGLNTKVFKHSGITWEWGLAFGSIFVFVLAVEAWKMVKRRTGWFAEGEDYGGAANLGLRRRWPSHELGLRQGFFTFARTLTKASERSIGRESEMSSVAGKEANGGRKRSTNVHISAPRRVEEGV
;
A
#
# COMPACT_ATOMS: atom_id res chain seq x y z
N MET A 1 15.56 21.48 -37.56
CA MET A 1 14.87 22.63 -38.21
C MET A 1 15.86 23.68 -38.73
N ALA A 2 16.52 24.49 -37.89
CA ALA A 2 17.39 25.59 -38.36
C ALA A 2 18.49 25.14 -39.35
N LEU A 3 19.15 24.01 -39.08
CA LEU A 3 20.15 23.44 -40.00
C LEU A 3 19.54 22.96 -41.34
N SER A 4 18.36 22.36 -41.34
CA SER A 4 17.70 21.87 -42.57
C SER A 4 17.23 23.03 -43.47
N TYR A 5 16.69 24.10 -42.88
CA TYR A 5 16.39 25.33 -43.62
C TYR A 5 17.67 26.05 -44.09
N GLY A 6 18.75 26.02 -43.30
CA GLY A 6 20.05 26.58 -43.69
C GLY A 6 20.71 25.83 -44.86
N VAL A 7 20.43 24.54 -44.99
CA VAL A 7 20.92 23.65 -46.07
C VAL A 7 20.05 23.76 -47.35
N SER A 8 19.01 24.60 -47.34
CA SER A 8 18.05 24.78 -48.45
C SER A 8 17.25 23.52 -48.82
N ASP A 9 17.08 22.57 -47.89
CA ASP A 9 16.17 21.43 -48.06
C ASP A 9 14.80 21.76 -47.44
N TYR A 10 14.01 22.52 -48.18
CA TYR A 10 12.72 23.04 -47.70
C TYR A 10 11.65 21.95 -47.50
N ILE A 11 11.76 20.83 -48.23
CA ILE A 11 10.78 19.74 -48.15
C ILE A 11 10.99 18.99 -46.83
N GLU A 12 12.21 18.51 -46.57
CA GLU A 12 12.52 17.83 -45.31
C GLU A 12 12.34 18.78 -44.12
N GLY A 13 12.82 20.02 -44.23
CA GLY A 13 12.67 21.02 -43.18
C GLY A 13 11.21 21.29 -42.82
N GLY A 14 10.35 21.44 -43.83
CA GLY A 14 8.91 21.64 -43.65
C GLY A 14 8.21 20.45 -43.02
N VAL A 15 8.49 19.22 -43.48
CA VAL A 15 7.90 17.99 -42.93
C VAL A 15 8.34 17.78 -41.49
N ILE A 16 9.64 17.91 -41.18
CA ILE A 16 10.16 17.79 -39.81
C ILE A 16 9.51 18.83 -38.90
N THR A 17 9.38 20.08 -39.35
CA THR A 17 8.69 21.13 -38.57
C THR A 17 7.23 20.75 -38.32
N ALA A 18 6.48 20.33 -39.35
CA ALA A 18 5.08 19.95 -39.21
C ALA A 18 4.89 18.77 -38.26
N VAL A 19 5.74 17.74 -38.38
CA VAL A 19 5.74 16.54 -37.54
C VAL A 19 6.02 16.89 -36.07
N ILE A 20 7.07 17.68 -35.80
CA ILE A 20 7.40 18.11 -34.43
C ILE A 20 6.28 18.97 -33.85
N VAL A 21 5.74 19.94 -34.60
CA VAL A 21 4.62 20.78 -34.13
C VAL A 21 3.39 19.92 -33.84
N LEU A 22 3.06 18.99 -34.73
CA LEU A 22 1.95 18.06 -34.53
C LEU A 22 2.16 17.21 -33.27
N ASN A 23 3.37 16.69 -33.05
CA ASN A 23 3.71 15.94 -31.84
C ASN A 23 3.63 16.77 -30.57
N VAL A 24 4.13 18.00 -30.59
CA VAL A 24 4.04 18.91 -29.45
C VAL A 24 2.58 19.23 -29.14
N VAL A 25 1.75 19.47 -30.16
CA VAL A 25 0.32 19.76 -29.99
C VAL A 25 -0.45 18.53 -29.49
N ILE A 26 -0.24 17.36 -30.12
CA ILE A 26 -0.88 16.10 -29.71
C ILE A 26 -0.42 15.73 -28.30
N GLY A 27 0.87 15.79 -28.02
CA GLY A 27 1.47 15.52 -26.71
C GLY A 27 0.91 16.45 -25.64
N PHE A 28 0.89 17.76 -25.90
CA PHE A 28 0.29 18.75 -25.01
C PHE A 28 -1.21 18.49 -24.78
N TYR A 29 -1.97 18.19 -25.83
CA TYR A 29 -3.40 17.90 -25.69
C TYR A 29 -3.65 16.60 -24.90
N GLN A 30 -2.82 15.57 -25.11
CA GLN A 30 -2.87 14.32 -24.36
C GLN A 30 -2.54 14.54 -22.89
N GLU A 31 -1.48 15.30 -22.62
CA GLU A 31 -1.04 15.67 -21.27
C GLU A 31 -2.09 16.50 -20.55
N PHE A 32 -2.63 17.54 -21.20
CA PHE A 32 -3.71 18.36 -20.66
C PHE A 32 -4.96 17.54 -20.35
N LYS A 33 -5.37 16.64 -21.25
CA LYS A 33 -6.54 15.77 -21.04
C LYS A 33 -6.30 14.75 -19.93
N ALA A 34 -5.07 14.22 -19.83
CA ALA A 34 -4.63 13.36 -18.75
C ALA A 34 -4.70 14.09 -17.42
N GLU A 35 -4.08 15.26 -17.33
CA GLU A 35 -4.04 16.11 -16.14
C GLU A 35 -5.45 16.49 -15.66
N LYS A 36 -6.35 16.92 -16.55
CA LYS A 36 -7.75 17.21 -16.19
C LYS A 36 -8.49 15.98 -15.63
N LYS A 37 -8.24 14.80 -16.19
CA LYS A 37 -8.80 13.54 -15.64
C LYS A 37 -8.22 13.21 -14.28
N MET A 38 -6.95 13.53 -14.07
CA MET A 38 -6.26 13.32 -12.81
C MET A 38 -6.79 14.26 -11.72
N ASP A 39 -7.01 15.53 -12.05
CA ASP A 39 -7.59 16.50 -11.12
C ASP A 39 -9.02 16.13 -10.71
N ALA A 40 -9.84 15.66 -11.64
CA ALA A 40 -11.20 15.18 -11.34
C ALA A 40 -11.22 13.94 -10.44
N LEU A 41 -10.17 13.10 -10.49
CA LEU A 41 -10.03 11.96 -9.59
C LEU A 41 -9.56 12.41 -8.20
N ARG A 42 -8.70 13.44 -8.13
CA ARG A 42 -8.20 14.01 -6.88
C ARG A 42 -9.30 14.72 -6.08
N SER A 43 -10.22 15.41 -6.75
CA SER A 43 -11.31 16.16 -6.10
C SER A 43 -12.28 15.27 -5.30
N LEU A 44 -12.39 13.97 -5.63
CA LEU A 44 -13.25 13.00 -4.93
C LEU A 44 -12.80 12.68 -3.49
N SER A 45 -11.55 13.05 -3.14
CA SER A 45 -10.96 12.83 -1.82
C SER A 45 -10.78 14.12 -1.02
N SER A 46 -11.22 15.26 -1.57
CA SER A 46 -11.15 16.54 -0.87
C SER A 46 -12.07 16.50 0.34
N PRO A 47 -11.66 17.07 1.50
CA PRO A 47 -12.52 17.15 2.67
C PRO A 47 -13.84 17.86 2.33
N SER A 48 -14.90 17.48 3.03
CA SER A 48 -16.26 17.97 2.79
C SER A 48 -16.78 18.79 3.96
N ALA A 49 -17.64 19.75 3.66
CA ALA A 49 -18.35 20.55 4.64
C ALA A 49 -19.86 20.33 4.52
N ASN A 50 -20.55 20.20 5.66
CA ASN A 50 -22.00 20.23 5.70
C ASN A 50 -22.47 21.68 5.77
N VAL A 51 -23.05 22.16 4.66
CA VAL A 51 -23.57 23.52 4.54
C VAL A 51 -25.09 23.49 4.44
N ILE A 52 -25.74 24.50 5.00
CA ILE A 52 -27.18 24.70 4.90
C ILE A 52 -27.41 25.80 3.86
N ARG A 53 -27.89 25.43 2.67
CA ARG A 53 -28.25 26.35 1.59
C ARG A 53 -29.73 26.16 1.26
N ASN A 54 -30.48 27.26 1.12
CA ASN A 54 -31.92 27.24 0.82
C ASN A 54 -32.76 26.40 1.81
N GLY A 55 -32.35 26.33 3.09
CA GLY A 55 -33.06 25.55 4.12
C GLY A 55 -32.82 24.04 4.09
N HIS A 56 -32.00 23.54 3.15
CA HIS A 56 -31.62 22.13 3.08
C HIS A 56 -30.16 21.93 3.48
N GLU A 57 -29.89 20.86 4.23
CA GLU A 57 -28.54 20.41 4.53
C GLU A 57 -27.96 19.69 3.31
N ILE A 58 -26.84 20.19 2.80
CA ILE A 58 -26.10 19.62 1.67
C ILE A 58 -24.62 19.47 2.03
N THR A 59 -24.03 18.35 1.64
CA THR A 59 -22.60 18.12 1.79
C THR A 59 -21.88 18.59 0.52
N VAL A 60 -20.99 19.56 0.65
CA VAL A 60 -20.20 20.12 -0.46
C VAL A 60 -18.70 19.94 -0.20
N PRO A 61 -17.83 19.85 -1.23
CA PRO A 61 -16.39 19.90 -1.01
C PRO A 61 -15.97 21.20 -0.31
N SER A 62 -15.05 21.14 0.66
CA SER A 62 -14.61 22.32 1.44
C SER A 62 -14.04 23.46 0.59
N GLY A 63 -13.59 23.17 -0.64
CA GLY A 63 -13.14 24.19 -1.59
C GLY A 63 -14.27 24.99 -2.27
N GLU A 64 -15.51 24.50 -2.23
CA GLU A 64 -16.70 25.17 -2.81
C GLU A 64 -17.47 25.99 -1.78
N VAL A 65 -16.93 26.05 -0.57
CA VAL A 65 -17.50 26.75 0.57
C VAL A 65 -17.19 28.24 0.47
N VAL A 66 -18.20 29.08 0.63
CA VAL A 66 -18.07 30.55 0.43
C VAL A 66 -18.45 31.33 1.69
N PRO A 67 -17.89 32.54 1.89
CA PRO A 67 -18.33 33.42 2.98
C PRO A 67 -19.84 33.64 2.94
N GLY A 68 -20.49 33.55 4.10
CA GLY A 68 -21.95 33.65 4.25
C GLY A 68 -22.71 32.31 4.25
N ASP A 69 -22.08 31.20 3.86
CA ASP A 69 -22.69 29.88 4.07
C ASP A 69 -22.86 29.59 5.57
N ILE A 70 -23.94 28.90 5.93
CA ILE A 70 -24.13 28.35 7.28
C ILE A 70 -23.58 26.93 7.29
N VAL A 71 -22.58 26.67 8.13
CA VAL A 71 -21.97 25.35 8.30
C VAL A 71 -22.44 24.72 9.59
N GLN A 72 -22.65 23.41 9.56
CA GLN A 72 -22.86 22.60 10.74
C GLN A 72 -21.61 21.77 11.01
N ILE A 73 -21.12 21.83 12.25
CA ILE A 73 -19.94 21.10 12.72
C ILE A 73 -20.32 20.20 13.90
N LYS A 74 -19.79 18.98 13.92
CA LYS A 74 -19.95 18.01 15.01
C LYS A 74 -18.60 17.44 15.44
N MET A 75 -18.56 16.76 16.58
CA MET A 75 -17.39 16.03 17.05
C MET A 75 -16.73 15.21 15.93
N GLY A 76 -15.44 15.41 15.74
CA GLY A 76 -14.62 14.77 14.70
C GLY A 76 -14.50 15.54 13.38
N ASP A 77 -15.40 16.51 13.13
CA ASP A 77 -15.32 17.32 11.92
C ASP A 77 -14.13 18.28 11.99
N THR A 78 -13.53 18.55 10.82
CA THR A 78 -12.57 19.64 10.66
C THR A 78 -13.32 20.88 10.22
N VAL A 79 -13.07 21.98 10.92
CA VAL A 79 -13.69 23.26 10.59
C VAL A 79 -13.20 23.70 9.20
N PRO A 80 -14.10 23.86 8.19
CA PRO A 80 -13.69 24.01 6.78
C PRO A 80 -13.10 25.39 6.47
N ALA A 81 -13.53 26.41 7.21
CA ALA A 81 -13.21 27.82 7.02
C ALA A 81 -13.37 28.53 8.38
N ASP A 82 -12.90 29.76 8.54
CA ASP A 82 -13.12 30.46 9.82
C ASP A 82 -14.61 30.80 9.94
N ILE A 83 -15.24 30.32 11.01
CA ILE A 83 -16.67 30.44 11.24
C ILE A 83 -16.97 31.23 12.52
N ARG A 84 -18.00 32.09 12.44
CA ARG A 84 -18.62 32.73 13.60
C ARG A 84 -19.76 31.84 14.07
N LEU A 85 -19.68 31.37 15.31
CA LEU A 85 -20.68 30.47 15.88
C LEU A 85 -22.00 31.22 16.10
N ILE A 86 -23.12 30.57 15.76
CA ILE A 86 -24.49 31.03 16.02
C ILE A 86 -25.21 30.13 17.01
N GLU A 87 -24.84 28.85 17.06
CA GLU A 87 -25.35 27.86 18.01
C GLU A 87 -24.19 26.96 18.44
N ALA A 88 -24.06 26.68 19.73
CA ALA A 88 -23.07 25.74 20.26
C ALA A 88 -23.66 24.96 21.43
N MET A 89 -23.41 23.65 21.48
CA MET A 89 -23.78 22.79 22.61
C MET A 89 -22.57 21.98 23.05
N ASN A 90 -22.00 22.34 24.21
CA ASN A 90 -20.78 21.75 24.78
C ASN A 90 -19.65 21.62 23.75
N LEU A 91 -19.54 22.63 22.87
CA LEU A 91 -18.60 22.63 21.76
C LEU A 91 -17.20 22.92 22.27
N GLU A 92 -16.27 22.01 22.03
CA GLU A 92 -14.85 22.22 22.26
C GLU A 92 -14.11 22.00 20.94
N CYS A 93 -13.14 22.87 20.65
CA CYS A 93 -12.29 22.77 19.48
C CYS A 93 -10.82 22.64 19.89
N ASP A 94 -10.11 21.70 19.25
CA ASP A 94 -8.65 21.65 19.31
C ASP A 94 -8.08 22.69 18.35
N GLU A 95 -7.53 23.74 18.93
CA GLU A 95 -6.93 24.87 18.21
C GLU A 95 -5.40 24.89 18.33
N LYS A 96 -4.79 23.77 18.77
CA LYS A 96 -3.35 23.62 18.96
C LYS A 96 -2.53 24.04 17.74
N ILE A 97 -3.06 23.81 16.54
CA ILE A 97 -2.39 24.18 15.28
C ILE A 97 -2.20 25.70 15.17
N LEU A 98 -3.11 26.48 15.76
CA LEU A 98 -3.14 27.94 15.65
C LEU A 98 -2.57 28.63 16.89
N THR A 99 -2.93 28.15 18.08
CA THR A 99 -2.55 28.77 19.37
C THR A 99 -1.33 28.13 20.01
N GLY A 100 -1.01 26.88 19.64
CA GLY A 100 0.04 26.08 20.27
C GLY A 100 -0.39 25.45 21.61
N GLU A 101 -1.59 25.75 22.10
CA GLU A 101 -2.11 25.21 23.35
C GLU A 101 -2.69 23.82 23.13
N ALA A 102 -2.30 22.86 23.97
CA ALA A 102 -2.71 21.46 23.82
C ALA A 102 -4.09 21.16 24.41
N VAL A 103 -4.69 22.10 25.13
CA VAL A 103 -5.99 21.92 25.78
C VAL A 103 -7.08 22.37 24.81
N PRO A 104 -8.10 21.53 24.55
CA PRO A 104 -9.24 21.93 23.74
C PRO A 104 -9.95 23.15 24.34
N VAL A 105 -10.31 24.11 23.48
CA VAL A 105 -10.91 25.37 23.88
C VAL A 105 -12.44 25.24 23.80
N ALA A 106 -13.11 25.43 24.94
CA ALA A 106 -14.57 25.49 25.00
C ALA A 106 -15.09 26.76 24.30
N LYS A 107 -16.11 26.59 23.45
CA LYS A 107 -16.66 27.65 22.62
C LYS A 107 -17.98 28.18 23.19
N ASP A 108 -18.15 29.49 23.10
CA ASP A 108 -19.29 30.22 23.63
C ASP A 108 -19.81 31.22 22.58
N VAL A 109 -21.11 31.11 22.26
CA VAL A 109 -21.77 31.92 21.22
C VAL A 109 -21.92 33.37 21.66
N ASP A 110 -22.22 33.57 22.95
CA ASP A 110 -22.58 34.86 23.55
C ASP A 110 -21.35 35.64 24.04
N PHE A 111 -20.16 35.11 23.80
CA PHE A 111 -18.91 35.77 24.19
C PHE A 111 -18.75 37.12 23.46
N SER A 112 -18.60 38.17 24.27
CA SER A 112 -18.34 39.55 23.88
C SER A 112 -17.02 39.98 24.51
N ALA A 113 -16.01 40.27 23.70
CA ALA A 113 -14.72 40.75 24.20
C ALA A 113 -14.87 42.11 24.92
N ILE A 114 -14.03 42.35 25.93
CA ILE A 114 -13.90 43.67 26.57
C ILE A 114 -12.98 44.52 25.67
N GLY A 115 -13.55 45.18 24.64
CA GLY A 115 -12.82 46.00 23.66
C GLY A 115 -13.28 45.76 22.21
N THR A 116 -12.50 46.21 21.22
CA THR A 116 -12.73 45.82 19.81
C THR A 116 -12.21 44.41 19.56
N GLU A 117 -12.98 43.53 18.91
CA GLU A 117 -12.61 42.12 18.62
C GLU A 117 -11.24 41.95 17.91
N LEU A 118 -10.72 43.01 17.28
CA LEU A 118 -9.41 43.08 16.63
C LEU A 118 -8.22 43.14 17.62
N GLU A 119 -8.43 43.58 18.85
CA GLU A 119 -7.39 43.64 19.90
C GLU A 119 -7.30 42.33 20.71
N THR A 120 -8.37 41.52 20.66
CA THR A 120 -8.43 40.22 21.33
C THR A 120 -7.61 39.18 20.57
N GLY A 121 -6.75 38.46 21.30
CA GLY A 121 -5.92 37.39 20.76
C GLY A 121 -6.75 36.30 20.09
N VAL A 122 -6.18 35.63 19.08
CA VAL A 122 -6.91 34.66 18.25
C VAL A 122 -7.44 33.49 19.11
N GLY A 123 -6.68 33.01 20.10
CA GLY A 123 -7.14 31.96 21.02
C GLY A 123 -8.24 32.39 21.99
N ASP A 124 -8.37 33.69 22.27
CA ASP A 124 -9.35 34.22 23.23
C ASP A 124 -10.72 34.50 22.59
N ARG A 125 -10.87 34.32 21.27
CA ARG A 125 -12.15 34.50 20.57
C ARG A 125 -12.98 33.22 20.67
N LEU A 126 -13.65 33.04 21.81
CA LEU A 126 -14.46 31.85 22.11
C LEU A 126 -15.70 31.70 21.20
N ASN A 127 -16.10 32.79 20.55
CA ASN A 127 -17.24 32.85 19.64
C ASN A 127 -16.91 32.49 18.18
N MET A 128 -15.63 32.22 17.89
CA MET A 128 -15.12 31.81 16.59
C MET A 128 -14.60 30.37 16.66
N ALA A 129 -14.73 29.63 15.56
CA ALA A 129 -13.98 28.40 15.33
C ALA A 129 -13.16 28.53 14.05
N TYR A 130 -11.90 28.12 14.09
CA TYR A 130 -10.92 28.40 13.03
C TYR A 130 -10.75 27.26 12.04
N SER A 131 -10.45 27.61 10.78
CA SER A 131 -10.16 26.67 9.72
C SER A 131 -9.05 25.69 10.11
N SER A 132 -9.26 24.40 9.81
CA SER A 132 -8.39 23.28 10.17
C SER A 132 -8.30 22.93 11.66
N SER A 133 -9.02 23.63 12.55
CA SER A 133 -9.25 23.16 13.92
C SER A 133 -10.19 21.95 13.89
N THR A 134 -9.99 21.02 14.84
CA THR A 134 -10.83 19.82 14.95
C THR A 134 -11.84 20.00 16.08
N VAL A 135 -13.09 19.64 15.86
CA VAL A 135 -14.09 19.62 16.95
C VAL A 135 -13.83 18.39 17.83
N THR A 136 -13.41 18.60 19.07
CA THR A 136 -13.11 17.53 20.02
C THR A 136 -14.36 17.03 20.75
N LYS A 137 -15.34 17.91 20.94
CA LYS A 137 -16.55 17.61 21.70
C LYS A 137 -17.70 18.52 21.25
N GLY A 138 -18.93 18.02 21.40
CA GLY A 138 -20.14 18.78 21.16
C GLY A 138 -20.46 18.97 19.67
N ARG A 139 -21.36 19.92 19.42
CA ARG A 139 -21.79 20.32 18.07
C ARG A 139 -22.09 21.81 18.03
N GLY A 140 -21.97 22.40 16.85
CA GLY A 140 -22.27 23.81 16.63
C GLY A 140 -22.68 24.12 15.21
N ARG A 141 -23.30 25.29 15.03
CA ARG A 141 -23.57 25.89 13.74
C ARG A 141 -22.94 27.26 13.70
N GLY A 142 -22.42 27.65 12.54
CA GLY A 142 -21.73 28.91 12.37
C GLY A 142 -21.83 29.45 10.95
N ILE A 143 -21.70 30.76 10.81
CA ILE A 143 -21.63 31.44 9.52
C ILE A 143 -20.15 31.58 9.13
N ILE A 144 -19.82 31.30 7.88
CA ILE A 144 -18.46 31.44 7.39
C ILE A 144 -18.12 32.91 7.19
N VAL A 145 -17.00 33.33 7.79
CA VAL A 145 -16.51 34.70 7.73
C VAL A 145 -15.31 34.81 6.80
N PHE A 146 -14.34 33.90 6.91
CA PHE A 146 -13.12 33.92 6.09
C PHE A 146 -12.83 32.56 5.46
N THR A 147 -12.38 32.57 4.20
CA THR A 147 -12.03 31.36 3.43
C THR A 147 -10.62 31.49 2.82
N GLY A 148 -10.01 30.34 2.51
CA GLY A 148 -8.70 30.28 1.83
C GLY A 148 -7.58 31.02 2.58
N MET A 149 -6.80 31.81 1.84
CA MET A 149 -5.64 32.54 2.40
C MET A 149 -6.03 33.69 3.35
N ASN A 150 -7.32 34.04 3.43
CA ASN A 150 -7.81 35.08 4.33
C ASN A 150 -8.16 34.55 5.72
N THR A 151 -8.19 33.22 5.91
CA THR A 151 -8.34 32.60 7.25
C THR A 151 -7.10 32.87 8.11
N GLU A 152 -7.22 32.75 9.43
CA GLU A 152 -6.07 32.90 10.34
C GLU A 152 -4.94 31.90 10.02
N ILE A 153 -5.30 30.65 9.74
CA ILE A 153 -4.33 29.66 9.30
C ILE A 153 -3.78 29.94 7.90
N GLY A 154 -4.59 30.51 7.01
CA GLY A 154 -4.19 30.95 5.67
C GLY A 154 -3.17 32.08 5.72
N LYS A 155 -3.35 33.04 6.63
CA LYS A 155 -2.38 34.12 6.90
C LYS A 155 -1.05 33.56 7.42
N ILE A 156 -1.09 32.57 8.31
CA ILE A 156 0.10 31.85 8.79
C ILE A 156 0.75 31.05 7.65
N ALA A 157 -0.03 30.38 6.81
CA ALA A 157 0.49 29.67 5.64
C ALA A 157 1.18 30.63 4.67
N GLN A 158 0.63 31.83 4.47
CA GLN A 158 1.24 32.89 3.65
C GLN A 158 2.56 33.39 4.25
N SER A 159 2.65 33.54 5.57
CA SER A 159 3.88 33.96 6.25
C SER A 159 4.94 32.86 6.26
N MET A 160 4.54 31.59 6.41
CA MET A 160 5.40 30.40 6.34
C MET A 160 5.87 30.08 4.92
N GLN A 161 5.13 30.50 3.89
CA GLN A 161 5.59 30.46 2.49
C GLN A 161 6.78 31.39 2.21
N GLY A 162 7.32 32.09 3.22
CA GLY A 162 8.70 32.54 3.25
C GLY A 162 9.67 31.37 3.12
N LYS A 163 9.84 30.85 1.90
CA LYS A 163 10.64 29.66 1.53
C LYS A 163 11.86 29.52 2.43
N GLN A 164 11.89 28.51 3.31
CA GLN A 164 13.12 28.10 3.98
C GLN A 164 14.16 27.79 2.91
N ARG A 165 15.18 28.64 2.82
CA ARG A 165 16.17 28.58 1.74
C ARG A 165 17.21 27.54 2.13
N LYS A 166 17.47 26.58 1.24
CA LYS A 166 18.55 25.58 1.41
C LYS A 166 19.87 26.29 1.78
N ALA A 167 20.66 25.69 2.67
CA ALA A 167 21.88 26.29 3.23
C ALA A 167 22.84 26.81 2.14
N GLY A 168 23.53 27.93 2.42
CA GLY A 168 24.51 28.54 1.51
C GLY A 168 23.96 29.43 0.39
N ARG A 169 22.63 29.60 0.28
CA ARG A 169 21.95 30.40 -0.77
C ARG A 169 21.52 31.79 -0.32
N SER A 170 22.07 32.26 0.80
CA SER A 170 21.86 33.62 1.30
C SER A 170 22.72 34.61 0.52
N MET A 171 22.16 35.73 0.09
CA MET A 171 22.90 36.84 -0.55
C MET A 171 23.47 37.83 0.46
N SER A 172 23.32 37.55 1.77
CA SER A 172 23.74 38.50 2.80
C SER A 172 25.25 38.54 2.93
N ARG A 173 25.84 39.61 2.35
CA ARG A 173 27.26 39.96 2.46
C ARG A 173 27.69 40.16 3.91
N LYS A 174 26.80 40.72 4.74
CA LYS A 174 27.06 41.09 6.14
C LYS A 174 27.18 39.90 7.09
N LYS A 175 26.54 38.76 6.78
CA LYS A 175 26.47 37.57 7.65
C LYS A 175 27.42 36.43 7.24
N TYR A 176 27.87 36.41 5.98
CA TYR A 176 28.59 35.26 5.40
C TYR A 176 29.84 35.62 4.57
N GLY A 177 30.27 36.88 4.60
CA GLY A 177 31.50 37.36 3.93
C GLY A 177 31.32 37.86 2.49
N ASN A 178 32.39 38.42 1.92
CA ASN A 178 32.38 39.11 0.62
C ASN A 178 32.11 38.19 -0.59
N PHE A 179 32.47 36.91 -0.52
CA PHE A 179 32.29 35.95 -1.62
C PHE A 179 30.90 35.26 -1.63
N GLN A 180 30.13 35.38 -0.54
CA GLN A 180 28.81 34.77 -0.43
C GLN A 180 27.77 35.27 -1.43
N PRO A 181 27.64 36.59 -1.76
CA PRO A 181 26.68 37.01 -2.77
C PRO A 181 26.95 36.40 -4.16
N PHE A 182 28.22 36.15 -4.51
CA PHE A 182 28.57 35.47 -5.75
C PHE A 182 28.22 33.97 -5.70
N LYS A 183 28.65 33.28 -4.63
CA LYS A 183 28.35 31.85 -4.42
C LYS A 183 26.85 31.58 -4.30
N GLY A 184 26.15 32.38 -3.50
CA GLY A 184 24.70 32.31 -3.31
C GLY A 184 23.92 32.67 -4.57
N GLY A 185 24.42 33.62 -5.36
CA GLY A 185 23.87 33.96 -6.68
C GLY A 185 24.02 32.81 -7.67
N ALA A 186 25.23 32.26 -7.82
CA ALA A 186 25.52 31.14 -8.70
C ALA A 186 24.69 29.90 -8.34
N LEU A 187 24.58 29.56 -7.05
CA LEU A 187 23.76 28.43 -6.59
C LEU A 187 22.26 28.64 -6.81
N ARG A 188 21.76 29.88 -6.76
CA ARG A 188 20.36 30.20 -7.10
C ARG A 188 20.09 30.11 -8.59
N VAL A 189 21.04 30.57 -9.40
CA VAL A 189 20.99 30.39 -10.85
C VAL A 189 21.00 28.90 -11.17
N TRP A 190 21.85 28.12 -10.50
CA TRP A 190 21.87 26.66 -10.63
C TRP A 190 20.57 25.99 -10.20
N ASP A 191 19.95 26.39 -9.09
CA ASP A 191 18.65 25.84 -8.69
C ASP A 191 17.56 26.21 -9.70
N ARG A 192 17.57 27.44 -10.24
CA ARG A 192 16.60 27.88 -11.25
C ARG A 192 16.80 27.14 -12.57
N ILE A 193 18.06 26.91 -12.97
CA ILE A 193 18.42 26.08 -14.12
C ILE A 193 17.99 24.63 -13.87
N GLY A 194 18.34 24.04 -12.73
CA GLY A 194 17.95 22.67 -12.38
C GLY A 194 16.44 22.46 -12.35
N LYS A 195 15.68 23.45 -11.88
CA LYS A 195 14.21 23.48 -11.93
C LYS A 195 13.71 23.56 -13.37
N PHE A 196 14.24 24.48 -14.17
CA PHE A 196 13.88 24.62 -15.59
C PHE A 196 14.19 23.35 -16.39
N LEU A 197 15.31 22.70 -16.07
CA LEU A 197 15.76 21.45 -16.70
C LEU A 197 15.02 20.20 -16.20
N GLY A 198 14.08 20.32 -15.24
CA GLY A 198 13.35 19.19 -14.67
C GLY A 198 14.22 18.20 -13.90
N LEU A 199 15.39 18.63 -13.40
CA LEU A 199 16.36 17.79 -12.69
C LEU A 199 16.15 17.78 -11.17
N THR A 200 15.34 18.71 -10.66
CA THR A 200 15.16 18.92 -9.21
C THR A 200 13.71 18.92 -8.73
N GLU A 201 12.74 19.07 -9.63
CA GLU A 201 11.30 19.06 -9.32
C GLU A 201 10.61 18.01 -10.19
N GLY A 202 9.59 17.34 -9.64
CA GLY A 202 8.88 16.23 -10.26
C GLY A 202 9.02 14.93 -9.47
N THR A 203 8.40 13.87 -9.97
CA THR A 203 8.50 12.54 -9.35
C THR A 203 9.91 11.95 -9.52
N PRO A 204 10.33 11.00 -8.66
CA PRO A 204 11.63 10.33 -8.81
C PRO A 204 11.86 9.74 -10.21
N LEU A 205 10.81 9.19 -10.83
CA LEU A 205 10.86 8.70 -12.20
C LEU A 205 11.04 9.81 -13.23
N GLN A 206 10.28 10.90 -13.13
CA GLN A 206 10.44 12.06 -14.02
C GLN A 206 11.87 12.60 -13.97
N ILE A 207 12.47 12.72 -12.79
CA ILE A 207 13.86 13.17 -12.64
C ILE A 207 14.83 12.20 -13.33
N LYS A 208 14.63 10.89 -13.20
CA LYS A 208 15.47 9.88 -13.88
C LYS A 208 15.32 9.95 -15.40
N LEU A 209 14.12 10.19 -15.91
CA LEU A 209 13.86 10.34 -17.34
C LEU A 209 14.44 11.65 -17.89
N SER A 210 14.34 12.75 -17.15
CA SER A 210 15.02 14.01 -17.49
C SER A 210 16.53 13.81 -17.59
N LYS A 211 17.14 13.10 -16.64
CA LYS A 211 18.58 12.75 -16.69
C LYS A 211 18.91 11.92 -17.93
N LEU A 212 18.08 10.91 -18.25
CA LEU A 212 18.25 10.12 -19.47
C LEU A 212 18.21 11.02 -20.71
N ALA A 213 17.24 11.92 -20.82
CA ALA A 213 17.11 12.83 -21.96
C ALA A 213 18.38 13.66 -22.19
N TYR A 214 19.03 14.16 -21.13
CA TYR A 214 20.31 14.87 -21.27
C TYR A 214 21.48 13.96 -21.65
N VAL A 215 21.50 12.72 -21.16
CA VAL A 215 22.51 11.73 -21.57
C VAL A 215 22.34 11.42 -23.07
N LEU A 216 21.11 11.17 -23.53
CA LEU A 216 20.81 10.93 -24.94
C LEU A 216 21.11 12.16 -25.80
N PHE A 217 20.85 13.37 -25.32
CA PHE A 217 21.23 14.61 -26.00
C PHE A 217 22.77 14.74 -26.13
N GLY A 218 23.52 14.41 -25.09
CA GLY A 218 24.98 14.36 -25.15
C GLY A 218 25.49 13.30 -26.15
N CYS A 219 24.85 12.13 -26.18
CA CYS A 219 25.12 11.10 -27.18
C CYS A 219 24.77 11.58 -28.61
N ALA A 220 23.66 12.29 -28.81
CA ALA A 220 23.30 12.86 -30.12
C ALA A 220 24.38 13.81 -30.65
N LEU A 221 24.91 14.68 -29.78
CA LEU A 221 26.03 15.58 -30.13
C LEU A 221 27.31 14.80 -30.46
N LEU A 222 27.62 13.76 -29.69
CA LEU A 222 28.76 12.88 -29.95
C LEU A 222 28.61 12.19 -31.31
N LEU A 223 27.43 11.66 -31.63
CA LEU A 223 27.15 11.00 -32.92
C LEU A 223 27.27 11.99 -34.07
N ALA A 224 26.78 13.22 -33.92
CA ALA A 224 26.98 14.28 -34.93
C ALA A 224 28.47 14.58 -35.17
N ILE A 225 29.28 14.64 -34.11
CA ILE A 225 30.74 14.81 -34.21
C ILE A 225 31.38 13.62 -34.94
N ILE A 226 30.94 12.39 -34.66
CA ILE A 226 31.43 11.19 -35.36
C ILE A 226 31.09 11.26 -36.85
N VAL A 227 29.87 11.63 -37.22
CA VAL A 227 29.44 11.80 -38.62
C VAL A 227 30.32 12.83 -39.34
N PHE A 228 30.57 13.99 -38.71
CA PHE A 228 31.47 14.99 -39.27
C PHE A 228 32.92 14.48 -39.35
N GLY A 229 33.39 13.76 -38.34
CA GLY A 229 34.75 13.20 -38.30
C GLY A 229 35.02 12.17 -39.39
N VAL A 230 34.08 11.24 -39.64
CA VAL A 230 34.19 10.25 -40.73
C VAL A 230 34.27 10.93 -42.09
N ASN A 231 33.53 12.03 -42.27
CA ASN A 231 33.56 12.87 -43.47
C ASN A 231 34.70 13.90 -43.47
N ARG A 232 35.73 13.71 -42.63
CA ARG A 232 36.92 14.59 -42.53
C ARG A 232 36.57 16.06 -42.29
N PHE A 233 35.50 16.33 -41.55
CA PHE A 233 34.93 17.65 -41.27
C PHE A 233 34.55 18.46 -42.53
N ASN A 234 34.33 17.78 -43.66
CA ASN A 234 33.76 18.40 -44.85
C ASN A 234 32.23 18.45 -44.72
N VAL A 235 31.72 19.58 -44.23
CA VAL A 235 30.29 19.77 -43.94
C VAL A 235 29.54 20.12 -45.22
N THR A 236 29.25 19.11 -46.04
CA THR A 236 28.31 19.24 -47.15
C THR A 236 26.87 19.18 -46.65
N ASN A 237 25.93 19.62 -47.48
CA ASN A 237 24.50 19.57 -47.21
C ASN A 237 24.03 18.15 -46.83
N GLU A 238 24.54 17.11 -47.50
CA GLU A 238 24.21 15.71 -47.21
C GLU A 238 24.77 15.25 -45.87
N VAL A 239 26.03 15.56 -45.58
CA VAL A 239 26.66 15.20 -44.30
C VAL A 239 25.95 15.89 -43.13
N ALA A 240 25.48 17.13 -43.31
CA ALA A 240 24.68 17.84 -42.32
C ALA A 240 23.32 17.17 -42.08
N ILE A 241 22.61 16.75 -43.14
CA ILE A 241 21.34 16.01 -43.03
C ILE A 241 21.55 14.67 -42.34
N TYR A 242 22.64 13.95 -42.66
CA TYR A 242 23.01 12.71 -41.97
C TYR A 242 23.18 12.94 -40.48
N ALA A 243 23.99 13.94 -40.09
CA ALA A 243 24.27 14.23 -38.69
C ALA A 243 23.00 14.58 -37.90
N ILE A 244 22.06 15.32 -38.51
CA ILE A 244 20.75 15.63 -37.92
C ILE A 244 19.92 14.36 -37.75
N SER A 245 19.88 13.49 -38.77
CA SER A 245 19.08 12.27 -38.78
C SER A 245 19.55 11.27 -37.72
N THR A 246 20.86 11.05 -37.61
CA THR A 246 21.45 10.23 -36.55
C THR A 246 21.19 10.82 -35.17
N GLY A 247 21.16 12.16 -35.05
CA GLY A 247 20.79 12.85 -33.82
C GLY A 247 19.31 12.71 -33.45
N ILE A 248 18.40 12.64 -34.43
CA ILE A 248 16.97 12.42 -34.21
C ILE A 248 16.69 10.98 -33.79
N ALA A 249 17.35 9.99 -34.41
CA ALA A 249 17.17 8.56 -34.14
C ALA A 249 17.37 8.16 -32.66
N ILE A 250 18.17 8.92 -31.90
CA ILE A 250 18.41 8.61 -30.49
C ILE A 250 17.34 9.17 -29.54
N ILE A 251 16.52 10.14 -29.98
CA ILE A 251 15.58 10.87 -29.12
C ILE A 251 14.26 10.10 -29.01
N PRO A 252 13.84 9.67 -27.80
CA PRO A 252 12.59 8.93 -27.63
C PRO A 252 11.41 9.91 -27.47
N GLU A 253 10.88 10.40 -28.60
CA GLU A 253 9.88 11.48 -28.63
C GLU A 253 8.58 11.15 -27.85
N SER A 254 8.13 9.90 -27.91
CA SER A 254 6.85 9.48 -27.30
C SER A 254 6.95 9.08 -25.82
N LEU A 255 8.15 9.05 -25.24
CA LEU A 255 8.40 8.49 -23.92
C LEU A 255 7.57 9.17 -22.80
N ILE A 256 7.53 10.50 -22.81
CA ILE A 256 6.82 11.28 -21.77
C ILE A 256 5.30 11.08 -21.89
N ALA A 257 4.77 11.12 -23.12
CA ALA A 257 3.34 10.91 -23.37
C ALA A 257 2.88 9.50 -22.96
N VAL A 258 3.66 8.46 -23.32
CA VAL A 258 3.39 7.06 -22.94
C VAL A 258 3.40 6.90 -21.42
N LEU A 259 4.35 7.54 -20.74
CA LEU A 259 4.40 7.51 -19.27
C LEU A 259 3.15 8.12 -18.64
N THR A 260 2.77 9.34 -19.02
CA THR A 260 1.61 10.04 -18.46
C THR A 260 0.33 9.25 -18.68
N ILE A 261 0.12 8.71 -19.88
CA ILE A 261 -1.05 7.87 -20.17
C ILE A 261 -1.06 6.59 -19.34
N THR A 262 0.10 5.95 -19.15
CA THR A 262 0.22 4.74 -18.33
C THR A 262 -0.16 5.03 -16.87
N MET A 263 0.32 6.14 -16.30
CA MET A 263 -0.05 6.57 -14.95
C MET A 263 -1.56 6.83 -14.82
N VAL A 264 -2.18 7.51 -15.80
CA VAL A 264 -3.64 7.74 -15.81
C VAL A 264 -4.43 6.45 -15.84
N VAL A 265 -4.00 5.47 -16.63
CA VAL A 265 -4.63 4.15 -16.69
C VAL A 265 -4.51 3.44 -15.34
N GLY A 266 -3.34 3.47 -14.71
CA GLY A 266 -3.12 2.90 -13.37
C GLY A 266 -4.03 3.53 -12.31
N MET A 267 -4.12 4.86 -12.25
CA MET A 267 -5.04 5.56 -11.34
C MET A 267 -6.50 5.21 -11.59
N THR A 268 -6.91 5.12 -12.86
CA THR A 268 -8.29 4.74 -13.20
C THR A 268 -8.60 3.32 -12.73
N GLN A 269 -7.62 2.41 -12.83
CA GLN A 269 -7.75 1.04 -12.36
C GLN A 269 -7.79 0.95 -10.82
N MET A 270 -6.93 1.69 -10.12
CA MET A 270 -6.95 1.81 -8.66
C MET A 270 -8.30 2.34 -8.16
N ARG A 271 -8.86 3.36 -8.81
CA ARG A 271 -10.18 3.90 -8.45
C ARG A 271 -11.28 2.86 -8.58
N ARG A 272 -11.26 2.03 -9.63
CA ARG A 272 -12.22 0.93 -9.80
C ARG A 272 -12.13 -0.07 -8.66
N ARG A 273 -10.94 -0.25 -8.10
CA ARG A 273 -10.65 -1.05 -6.90
C ARG A 273 -10.71 -0.22 -5.61
N LYS A 274 -11.49 0.88 -5.60
CA LYS A 274 -11.78 1.71 -4.42
C LYS A 274 -10.59 2.45 -3.79
N VAL A 275 -9.47 2.55 -4.51
CA VAL A 275 -8.27 3.29 -4.08
C VAL A 275 -8.17 4.61 -4.85
N VAL A 276 -8.21 5.75 -4.16
CA VAL A 276 -8.10 7.08 -4.76
C VAL A 276 -6.70 7.65 -4.49
N VAL A 277 -5.99 7.99 -5.55
CA VAL A 277 -4.63 8.56 -5.47
C VAL A 277 -4.71 10.08 -5.53
N ARG A 278 -4.12 10.75 -4.53
CA ARG A 278 -4.03 12.22 -4.43
C ARG A 278 -2.70 12.76 -4.97
N GLN A 279 -1.62 11.98 -4.85
CA GLN A 279 -0.28 12.35 -5.31
C GLN A 279 0.33 11.28 -6.23
N LEU A 280 0.89 11.69 -7.36
CA LEU A 280 1.48 10.77 -8.34
C LEU A 280 2.76 10.10 -7.88
N SER A 281 3.53 10.79 -7.04
CA SER A 281 4.73 10.24 -6.41
C SER A 281 4.41 8.97 -5.61
N ALA A 282 3.21 8.88 -5.03
CA ALA A 282 2.80 7.71 -4.28
C ALA A 282 2.61 6.46 -5.16
N LEU A 283 2.16 6.62 -6.41
CA LEU A 283 2.06 5.49 -7.35
C LEU A 283 3.42 4.84 -7.62
N GLU A 284 4.46 5.67 -7.75
CA GLU A 284 5.83 5.20 -7.97
C GLU A 284 6.41 4.55 -6.71
N ALA A 285 6.11 5.12 -5.55
CA ALA A 285 6.59 4.60 -4.26
C ALA A 285 5.89 3.28 -3.85
N LEU A 286 4.61 3.09 -4.20
CA LEU A 286 3.83 1.89 -3.89
C LEU A 286 4.49 0.59 -4.35
N GLY A 287 5.12 0.59 -5.54
CA GLY A 287 5.82 -0.58 -6.08
C GLY A 287 7.06 -1.00 -5.25
N GLY A 288 7.59 -0.06 -4.46
CA GLY A 288 8.81 -0.20 -3.66
C GLY A 288 8.57 -0.35 -2.16
N VAL A 289 7.32 -0.36 -1.71
CA VAL A 289 6.98 -0.48 -0.28
C VAL A 289 7.55 -1.78 0.30
N THR A 290 8.41 -1.65 1.31
CA THR A 290 8.99 -2.78 2.04
C THR A 290 8.32 -2.99 3.39
N ASN A 291 7.78 -1.92 3.97
CA ASN A 291 7.18 -1.93 5.30
C ASN A 291 5.85 -1.17 5.26
N ILE A 292 4.83 -1.74 5.90
CA ILE A 292 3.55 -1.07 6.14
C ILE A 292 3.45 -0.81 7.63
N CYS A 293 3.37 0.45 8.03
CA CYS A 293 2.98 0.84 9.37
C CYS A 293 1.47 1.09 9.37
N SER A 294 0.75 0.43 10.27
CA SER A 294 -0.70 0.53 10.34
C SER A 294 -1.14 0.91 11.74
N ASP A 295 -2.04 1.89 11.82
CA ASP A 295 -2.86 2.02 13.02
C ASP A 295 -3.74 0.77 13.18
N LYS A 296 -4.12 0.47 14.42
CA LYS A 296 -4.95 -0.69 14.73
C LYS A 296 -6.43 -0.33 14.61
N THR A 297 -6.87 0.73 15.30
CA THR A 297 -8.29 1.07 15.43
C THR A 297 -8.78 1.68 14.12
N GLY A 298 -9.95 1.26 13.64
CA GLY A 298 -10.55 1.79 12.41
C GLY A 298 -9.85 1.37 11.11
N THR A 299 -8.57 0.95 11.17
CA THR A 299 -7.79 0.48 10.03
C THR A 299 -7.73 -1.05 9.96
N LEU A 300 -7.03 -1.72 10.88
CA LEU A 300 -6.95 -3.20 10.94
C LEU A 300 -8.23 -3.82 11.50
N THR A 301 -8.86 -3.09 12.43
CA THR A 301 -10.14 -3.43 13.05
C THR A 301 -11.26 -2.59 12.48
N GLN A 302 -12.50 -3.00 12.75
CA GLN A 302 -13.68 -2.29 12.28
C GLN A 302 -13.85 -0.93 12.97
N GLY A 303 -13.19 -0.68 14.10
CA GLY A 303 -13.41 0.52 14.92
C GLY A 303 -14.79 0.53 15.59
N GLN A 304 -15.50 -0.59 15.54
CA GLN A 304 -16.78 -0.83 16.20
C GLN A 304 -16.53 -1.77 17.37
N MET A 305 -17.15 -1.51 18.51
CA MET A 305 -16.97 -2.35 19.70
C MET A 305 -18.13 -3.33 19.82
N VAL A 306 -17.84 -4.54 20.29
CA VAL A 306 -18.83 -5.57 20.60
C VAL A 306 -18.62 -6.03 22.04
N THR A 307 -19.69 -6.13 22.82
CA THR A 307 -19.61 -6.74 24.15
C THR A 307 -19.44 -8.25 23.99
N ARG A 308 -18.20 -8.72 24.15
CA ARG A 308 -17.85 -10.12 23.90
C ARG A 308 -17.97 -10.97 25.15
N LYS A 309 -17.71 -10.40 26.33
CA LYS A 309 -17.87 -11.08 27.61
C LYS A 309 -18.54 -10.16 28.62
N ALA A 310 -19.40 -10.70 29.47
CA ALA A 310 -19.89 -10.02 30.67
C ALA A 310 -19.69 -10.94 31.88
N TRP A 311 -18.87 -10.51 32.83
CA TRP A 311 -18.68 -11.23 34.09
C TRP A 311 -19.59 -10.63 35.16
N ILE A 312 -20.40 -11.49 35.77
CA ILE A 312 -21.37 -11.14 36.79
C ILE A 312 -21.05 -11.95 38.06
N PRO A 313 -20.82 -11.30 39.22
CA PRO A 313 -20.62 -11.97 40.50
C PRO A 313 -21.79 -12.91 40.80
N GLY A 314 -21.51 -14.14 41.26
CA GLY A 314 -22.54 -15.14 41.59
C GLY A 314 -23.12 -15.92 40.39
N ALA A 315 -23.15 -15.33 39.19
CA ALA A 315 -23.74 -15.98 38.01
C ALA A 315 -22.71 -16.62 37.06
N GLY A 316 -21.61 -15.92 36.76
CA GLY A 316 -20.53 -16.41 35.88
C GLY A 316 -20.18 -15.45 34.74
N VAL A 317 -19.66 -15.99 33.64
CA VAL A 317 -19.24 -15.23 32.45
C VAL A 317 -20.15 -15.54 31.28
N TYR A 318 -20.89 -14.54 30.82
CA TYR A 318 -21.64 -14.61 29.57
C TYR A 318 -20.69 -14.30 28.40
N SER A 319 -20.52 -15.23 27.47
CA SER A 319 -19.65 -15.11 26.31
C SER A 319 -20.46 -15.03 25.01
N LEU A 320 -20.21 -14.02 24.19
CA LEU A 320 -20.82 -13.86 22.87
C LEU A 320 -19.94 -14.48 21.78
N HIS A 321 -20.51 -15.37 20.99
CA HIS A 321 -19.86 -16.05 19.86
C HIS A 321 -20.55 -15.72 18.52
N LYS A 322 -19.80 -15.78 17.42
CA LYS A 322 -20.28 -15.63 16.02
C LYS A 322 -21.07 -14.33 15.75
N SER A 323 -20.63 -13.20 16.31
CA SER A 323 -21.20 -11.87 16.02
C SER A 323 -20.39 -11.16 14.95
N ASP A 324 -20.83 -11.28 13.69
CA ASP A 324 -20.13 -10.69 12.52
C ASP A 324 -20.48 -9.20 12.30
N ASP A 325 -21.54 -8.72 12.94
CA ASP A 325 -22.02 -7.33 12.88
C ASP A 325 -22.10 -6.76 14.30
N ALA A 326 -21.39 -5.67 14.55
CA ALA A 326 -21.31 -5.04 15.86
C ALA A 326 -22.56 -4.23 16.23
N ASN A 327 -23.31 -3.76 15.24
CA ASN A 327 -24.48 -2.91 15.43
C ASN A 327 -25.78 -3.71 15.55
N ASN A 328 -25.77 -4.98 15.14
CA ASN A 328 -26.96 -5.82 15.08
C ASN A 328 -27.11 -6.68 16.35
N PRO A 329 -28.17 -6.47 17.16
CA PRO A 329 -28.44 -7.28 18.35
C PRO A 329 -28.93 -8.70 18.03
N THR A 330 -29.40 -9.03 16.83
CA THR A 330 -29.96 -10.38 16.55
C THR A 330 -28.91 -11.41 16.11
N ARG A 331 -27.66 -10.99 15.85
CA ARG A 331 -26.59 -11.84 15.30
C ARG A 331 -25.71 -12.46 16.39
N GLY A 332 -25.46 -13.77 16.36
CA GLY A 332 -24.56 -14.46 17.29
C GLY A 332 -25.26 -15.08 18.51
N THR A 333 -24.54 -15.94 19.22
CA THR A 333 -25.06 -16.82 20.28
C THR A 333 -24.39 -16.48 21.62
N ILE A 334 -25.16 -16.42 22.71
CA ILE A 334 -24.64 -16.18 24.06
C ILE A 334 -24.56 -17.50 24.81
N THR A 335 -23.39 -17.82 25.37
CA THR A 335 -23.17 -18.99 26.22
C THR A 335 -22.81 -18.54 27.63
N LEU A 336 -23.26 -19.29 28.64
CA LEU A 336 -22.87 -19.08 30.04
C LEU A 336 -21.71 -20.02 30.39
N GLU A 337 -20.56 -19.45 30.72
CA GLU A 337 -19.36 -20.15 31.17
C GLU A 337 -19.11 -19.85 32.66
N GLN A 338 -18.67 -20.84 33.44
CA GLN A 338 -18.17 -20.55 34.78
C GLN A 338 -16.77 -19.93 34.72
N PRO A 339 -16.48 -18.89 35.53
CA PRO A 339 -15.13 -18.33 35.60
C PRO A 339 -14.16 -19.37 36.17
N PRO A 340 -12.96 -19.54 35.59
CA PRO A 340 -11.98 -20.49 36.10
C PRO A 340 -11.53 -20.10 37.53
N ALA A 341 -11.42 -21.08 38.44
CA ALA A 341 -11.15 -20.79 39.85
C ALA A 341 -9.68 -20.39 40.12
N SER A 342 -8.76 -20.63 39.17
CA SER A 342 -7.37 -20.18 39.25
C SER A 342 -6.73 -19.94 37.87
N LYS A 343 -5.63 -19.18 37.84
CA LYS A 343 -4.79 -19.00 36.63
C LYS A 343 -4.31 -20.33 36.05
N GLN A 344 -3.98 -21.32 36.89
CA GLN A 344 -3.49 -22.63 36.43
C GLN A 344 -4.58 -23.46 35.76
N GLU A 345 -5.80 -23.46 36.29
CA GLU A 345 -6.94 -24.12 35.64
C GLU A 345 -7.30 -23.43 34.32
N ALA A 346 -7.26 -22.10 34.26
CA ALA A 346 -7.49 -21.36 33.02
C ALA A 346 -6.42 -21.66 31.95
N GLU A 347 -5.18 -21.89 32.37
CA GLU A 347 -4.06 -22.26 31.50
C GLU A 347 -4.18 -23.72 31.02
N GLN A 348 -4.56 -24.64 31.91
CA GLN A 348 -4.87 -26.04 31.57
C GLN A 348 -6.08 -26.16 30.64
N GLU A 349 -7.13 -25.37 30.86
CA GLU A 349 -8.30 -25.36 30.00
C GLU A 349 -7.98 -24.77 28.62
N ARG A 350 -7.13 -23.73 28.55
CA ARG A 350 -6.58 -23.24 27.29
C ARG A 350 -5.76 -24.31 26.57
N GLU A 351 -4.90 -25.04 27.28
CA GLU A 351 -4.14 -26.15 26.71
C GLU A 351 -5.05 -27.27 26.22
N ARG A 352 -6.12 -27.61 26.96
CA ARG A 352 -7.12 -28.60 26.56
C ARG A 352 -7.88 -28.18 25.31
N LYS A 353 -8.44 -26.96 25.27
CA LYS A 353 -9.12 -26.40 24.08
C LYS A 353 -8.17 -26.29 22.88
N ARG A 354 -6.88 -26.00 23.12
CA ARG A 354 -5.84 -25.96 22.08
C ARG A 354 -5.53 -27.35 21.54
N ALA A 355 -5.41 -28.36 22.41
CA ALA A 355 -5.23 -29.75 22.04
C ALA A 355 -6.43 -30.28 21.25
N GLU A 356 -7.66 -29.99 21.70
CA GLU A 356 -8.90 -30.33 20.98
C GLU A 356 -8.95 -29.67 19.59
N GLN A 357 -8.60 -28.39 19.48
CA GLN A 357 -8.51 -27.71 18.18
C GLN A 357 -7.42 -28.27 17.26
N ASP A 358 -6.28 -28.69 17.82
CA ASP A 358 -5.21 -29.33 17.04
C ASP A 358 -5.59 -30.76 16.61
N VAL A 359 -6.40 -31.47 17.40
CA VAL A 359 -7.03 -32.75 17.01
C VAL A 359 -8.07 -32.54 15.90
N LEU A 360 -8.91 -31.51 16.00
CA LEU A 360 -9.86 -31.15 14.94
C LEU A 360 -9.14 -30.75 13.64
N ARG A 361 -8.05 -29.99 13.73
CA ARG A 361 -7.24 -29.63 12.56
C ARG A 361 -6.53 -30.82 11.91
N SER A 362 -6.10 -31.80 12.71
CA SER A 362 -5.46 -33.01 12.18
C SER A 362 -6.45 -33.99 11.57
N THR A 363 -7.72 -33.98 11.99
CA THR A 363 -8.79 -34.84 11.43
C THR A 363 -9.47 -34.24 10.20
N VAL A 364 -9.61 -32.91 10.12
CA VAL A 364 -10.24 -32.22 8.96
C VAL A 364 -9.40 -32.33 7.66
N GLY A 365 -8.13 -32.76 7.75
CA GLY A 365 -7.22 -32.88 6.61
C GLY A 365 -7.24 -34.21 5.83
N LEU A 366 -7.91 -35.27 6.33
CA LEU A 366 -7.89 -36.59 5.70
C LEU A 366 -9.29 -37.25 5.76
N LYS A 367 -10.13 -36.98 4.76
CA LYS A 367 -11.28 -37.86 4.46
C LYS A 367 -10.74 -39.11 3.77
N PHE A 368 -10.61 -40.20 4.51
CA PHE A 368 -10.57 -41.55 3.91
C PHE A 368 -12.00 -42.08 3.81
N ASP A 369 -12.33 -42.74 2.71
CA ASP A 369 -13.56 -43.51 2.59
C ASP A 369 -13.49 -44.67 3.59
N ILE A 370 -14.19 -44.53 4.71
CA ILE A 370 -14.29 -45.57 5.72
C ILE A 370 -15.27 -46.63 5.19
N PRO A 371 -14.90 -47.92 5.10
CA PRO A 371 -15.82 -48.97 4.71
C PRO A 371 -16.99 -49.04 5.70
N ALA A 372 -18.23 -49.16 5.20
CA ALA A 372 -19.46 -49.10 5.99
C ALA A 372 -19.50 -50.09 7.18
N GLU A 373 -18.79 -51.22 7.09
CA GLU A 373 -18.68 -52.18 8.20
C GLU A 373 -17.90 -51.63 9.41
N LYS A 374 -16.92 -50.76 9.19
CA LYS A 374 -16.14 -50.14 10.27
C LYS A 374 -16.95 -49.06 10.98
N GLU A 375 -17.77 -48.32 10.23
CA GLU A 375 -18.69 -47.31 10.76
C GLU A 375 -19.77 -47.95 11.65
N GLN A 376 -20.33 -49.08 11.24
CA GLN A 376 -21.28 -49.84 12.06
C GLN A 376 -20.64 -50.44 13.31
N ARG A 377 -19.38 -50.87 13.24
CA ARG A 377 -18.63 -51.41 14.38
C ARG A 377 -18.28 -50.33 15.40
N ASP A 378 -17.94 -49.14 14.94
CA ASP A 378 -17.65 -47.99 15.80
C ASP A 378 -18.96 -47.43 16.40
N GLN A 379 -20.08 -47.44 15.68
CA GLN A 379 -21.41 -47.11 16.22
C GLN A 379 -21.84 -48.07 17.34
N ARG A 380 -21.68 -49.39 17.17
CA ARG A 380 -21.95 -50.34 18.26
C ARG A 380 -21.06 -50.12 19.48
N ARG A 381 -19.79 -49.73 19.27
CA ARG A 381 -18.87 -49.40 20.37
C ARG A 381 -19.26 -48.14 21.12
N ILE A 382 -19.86 -47.16 20.43
CA ILE A 382 -20.35 -45.90 21.03
C ILE A 382 -21.62 -46.19 21.84
N GLU A 383 -22.54 -47.01 21.31
CA GLU A 383 -23.75 -47.47 22.01
C GLU A 383 -23.43 -48.30 23.27
N GLU A 384 -22.39 -49.16 23.22
CA GLU A 384 -21.93 -49.93 24.40
C GLU A 384 -21.22 -49.07 25.46
N ARG A 385 -20.76 -47.85 25.13
CA ARG A 385 -19.99 -46.98 26.04
C ARG A 385 -20.80 -45.89 26.73
N ASN A 386 -22.09 -45.73 26.41
CA ASN A 386 -22.93 -44.65 26.95
C ASN A 386 -22.31 -43.24 26.73
N GLU A 387 -21.49 -43.07 25.68
CA GLU A 387 -20.93 -41.78 25.28
C GLU A 387 -21.81 -41.23 24.15
N THR A 388 -22.53 -40.14 24.42
CA THR A 388 -23.35 -39.45 23.43
C THR A 388 -22.46 -38.99 22.27
N PRO A 389 -22.84 -39.20 21.00
CA PRO A 389 -22.10 -38.66 19.86
C PRO A 389 -22.09 -37.12 19.94
N PRO A 390 -21.02 -36.44 19.45
CA PRO A 390 -21.08 -34.99 19.29
C PRO A 390 -22.21 -34.67 18.31
N GLU A 391 -23.20 -33.90 18.76
CA GLU A 391 -24.29 -33.42 17.93
C GLU A 391 -23.73 -32.72 16.68
N LYS A 392 -24.31 -33.06 15.53
CA LYS A 392 -24.10 -32.27 14.31
C LYS A 392 -24.78 -30.93 14.56
N ASP A 393 -24.03 -29.85 14.37
CA ASP A 393 -24.51 -28.46 14.36
C ASP A 393 -25.59 -28.26 13.27
N ASP A 394 -26.81 -28.73 13.52
CA ASP A 394 -28.02 -28.11 12.96
C ASP A 394 -28.19 -26.74 13.66
N PRO A 395 -28.80 -25.74 12.99
CA PRO A 395 -28.93 -24.40 13.55
C PRO A 395 -29.90 -24.47 14.74
N GLU A 396 -29.36 -24.66 15.95
CA GLU A 396 -30.10 -24.45 17.19
C GLU A 396 -30.79 -23.09 17.12
N GLU A 397 -32.09 -23.06 17.40
CA GLU A 397 -32.79 -21.82 17.72
C GLU A 397 -31.93 -21.03 18.72
N ASN A 398 -31.72 -19.74 18.47
CA ASN A 398 -31.00 -18.84 19.39
C ASN A 398 -31.77 -18.76 20.72
N VAL A 399 -31.65 -19.77 21.59
CA VAL A 399 -32.24 -19.78 22.93
C VAL A 399 -31.36 -18.88 23.80
N LEU A 400 -31.85 -17.68 24.10
CA LEU A 400 -31.19 -16.77 25.03
C LEU A 400 -31.20 -17.40 26.43
N PRO A 401 -30.11 -17.27 27.22
CA PRO A 401 -30.07 -17.75 28.59
C PRO A 401 -31.14 -17.07 29.45
N GLU A 402 -31.66 -17.78 30.44
CA GLU A 402 -32.70 -17.30 31.35
C GLU A 402 -32.27 -16.01 32.07
N MET A 403 -33.20 -15.05 32.18
CA MET A 403 -32.95 -13.74 32.76
C MET A 403 -32.96 -13.83 34.29
N ILE A 404 -31.78 -13.94 34.89
CA ILE A 404 -31.59 -13.89 36.36
C ILE A 404 -31.54 -12.44 36.87
N PRO A 405 -31.93 -12.17 38.13
CA PRO A 405 -31.98 -10.82 38.69
C PRO A 405 -30.65 -10.04 38.60
N GLU A 406 -29.51 -10.73 38.75
CA GLU A 406 -28.18 -10.15 38.67
C GLU A 406 -27.85 -9.69 37.25
N LEU A 407 -28.26 -10.47 36.24
CA LEU A 407 -28.10 -10.14 34.83
C LEU A 407 -29.02 -9.00 34.42
N GLU A 408 -30.27 -9.00 34.90
CA GLU A 408 -31.21 -7.91 34.65
C GLU A 408 -30.69 -6.58 35.22
N ALA A 409 -30.18 -6.56 36.46
CA ALA A 409 -29.60 -5.36 37.06
C ALA A 409 -28.38 -4.85 36.29
N PHE A 410 -27.49 -5.74 35.85
CA PHE A 410 -26.33 -5.41 35.04
C PHE A 410 -26.72 -4.83 33.68
N VAL A 411 -27.63 -5.49 32.96
CA VAL A 411 -28.11 -5.11 31.63
C VAL A 411 -28.86 -3.78 31.66
N THR A 412 -29.71 -3.58 32.67
CA THR A 412 -30.46 -2.33 32.89
C THR A 412 -29.52 -1.18 33.18
N SER A 413 -28.52 -1.39 34.05
CA SER A 413 -27.51 -0.38 34.37
C SER A 413 -26.64 -0.03 33.15
N ALA A 414 -26.25 -1.03 32.35
CA ALA A 414 -25.50 -0.85 31.11
C ALA A 414 -26.31 -0.06 30.04
N ALA A 415 -27.62 -0.27 30.03
CA ALA A 415 -28.54 0.38 29.10
C ALA A 415 -28.84 1.84 29.49
N LEU A 416 -29.14 2.10 30.77
CA LEU A 416 -29.55 3.43 31.25
C LEU A 416 -28.36 4.38 31.43
N CYS A 417 -27.20 3.88 31.89
CA CYS A 417 -25.94 4.63 31.93
C CYS A 417 -25.32 4.72 30.55
N ASN A 418 -26.04 5.26 29.57
CA ASN A 418 -25.67 5.24 28.17
C ASN A 418 -26.32 6.39 27.39
N LEU A 419 -25.54 7.06 26.54
CA LEU A 419 -26.03 8.11 25.64
C LEU A 419 -26.29 7.59 24.22
N ALA A 420 -25.76 6.41 23.87
CA ALA A 420 -25.94 5.84 22.55
C ALA A 420 -27.40 5.45 22.30
N THR A 421 -27.82 5.61 21.05
CA THR A 421 -29.12 5.15 20.57
C THR A 421 -28.93 4.19 19.41
N VAL A 422 -29.68 3.10 19.47
CA VAL A 422 -29.71 2.06 18.44
C VAL A 422 -31.13 1.99 17.94
N ARG A 423 -31.32 2.10 16.62
CA ARG A 423 -32.63 2.09 15.96
C ARG A 423 -32.60 1.12 14.78
N HIS A 424 -33.68 0.37 14.63
CA HIS A 424 -33.91 -0.42 13.44
C HIS A 424 -34.59 0.44 12.38
N ASP A 425 -34.03 0.53 11.19
CA ASP A 425 -34.65 1.17 10.03
C ASP A 425 -35.38 0.12 9.18
N PRO A 426 -36.73 0.09 9.20
CA PRO A 426 -37.51 -0.93 8.50
C PRO A 426 -37.49 -0.81 6.97
N GLU A 427 -37.07 0.33 6.40
CA GLU A 427 -37.00 0.48 4.93
C GLU A 427 -35.69 -0.09 4.35
N SER A 428 -34.58 0.06 5.08
CA SER A 428 -33.26 -0.40 4.66
C SER A 428 -32.87 -1.77 5.24
N ASP A 429 -33.64 -2.29 6.20
CA ASP A 429 -33.34 -3.50 6.99
C ASP A 429 -31.95 -3.41 7.67
N THR A 430 -31.56 -2.20 8.08
CA THR A 430 -30.26 -1.93 8.73
C THR A 430 -30.43 -1.33 10.12
N TRP A 431 -29.52 -1.69 11.02
CA TRP A 431 -29.44 -1.10 12.36
C TRP A 431 -28.59 0.17 12.31
N GLN A 432 -29.22 1.30 12.59
CA GLN A 432 -28.56 2.59 12.69
C GLN A 432 -28.18 2.87 14.14
N THR A 433 -26.90 3.19 14.36
CA THR A 433 -26.34 3.47 15.68
C THR A 433 -25.78 4.89 15.73
N ILE A 434 -26.04 5.58 16.85
CA ILE A 434 -25.55 6.94 17.09
C ILE A 434 -24.99 6.97 18.52
N GLY A 435 -23.70 7.26 18.67
CA GLY A 435 -23.01 7.31 19.96
C GLY A 435 -21.54 6.88 19.88
N ASP A 436 -20.86 6.81 21.02
CA ASP A 436 -19.50 6.24 21.09
C ASP A 436 -19.55 4.71 20.87
N PRO A 437 -18.59 4.10 20.15
CA PRO A 437 -18.57 2.65 19.92
C PRO A 437 -18.69 1.82 21.20
N THR A 438 -18.03 2.26 22.28
CA THR A 438 -18.06 1.60 23.60
C THR A 438 -19.49 1.56 24.17
N GLU A 439 -20.23 2.64 23.99
CA GLU A 439 -21.60 2.80 24.44
C GLU A 439 -22.58 2.02 23.57
N ILE A 440 -22.39 2.06 22.25
CA ILE A 440 -23.16 1.27 21.29
C ILE A 440 -23.05 -0.22 21.63
N ALA A 441 -21.83 -0.71 21.90
CA ALA A 441 -21.60 -2.11 22.25
C ALA A 441 -22.41 -2.58 23.47
N LEU A 442 -22.50 -1.74 24.50
CA LEU A 442 -23.30 -2.02 25.69
C LEU A 442 -24.79 -1.96 25.37
N GLN A 443 -25.24 -1.02 24.55
CA GLN A 443 -26.65 -0.94 24.14
C GLN A 443 -27.10 -2.12 23.28
N VAL A 444 -26.28 -2.52 22.31
CA VAL A 444 -26.54 -3.70 21.47
C VAL A 444 -26.57 -4.96 22.33
N PHE A 445 -25.72 -5.04 23.36
CA PHE A 445 -25.76 -6.13 24.33
C PHE A 445 -27.05 -6.13 25.14
N SER A 446 -27.52 -4.97 25.62
CA SER A 446 -28.76 -4.90 26.39
C SER A 446 -30.02 -5.17 25.53
N LEU A 447 -30.03 -4.70 24.29
CA LEU A 447 -31.11 -4.96 23.32
C LEU A 447 -31.26 -6.45 22.96
N ARG A 448 -30.20 -7.25 23.06
CA ARG A 448 -30.28 -8.72 22.88
C ARG A 448 -31.21 -9.38 23.88
N PHE A 449 -31.28 -8.84 25.08
CA PHE A 449 -32.19 -9.31 26.13
C PHE A 449 -33.53 -8.56 26.12
N GLY A 450 -33.80 -7.74 25.10
CA GLY A 450 -35.00 -6.91 25.02
C GLY A 450 -34.96 -5.61 25.84
N LEU A 451 -33.88 -5.36 26.59
CA LEU A 451 -33.75 -4.25 27.55
C LEU A 451 -32.95 -3.06 26.99
N GLY A 452 -33.39 -2.49 25.86
CA GLY A 452 -32.77 -1.27 25.32
C GLY A 452 -33.17 0.00 26.08
N LYS A 453 -32.36 1.07 26.03
CA LYS A 453 -32.66 2.35 26.73
C LYS A 453 -34.06 2.87 26.40
N LYS A 454 -34.40 2.94 25.11
CA LYS A 454 -35.73 3.39 24.67
C LYS A 454 -36.85 2.50 25.20
N THR A 455 -36.63 1.18 25.23
CA THR A 455 -37.60 0.22 25.77
C THR A 455 -37.80 0.47 27.26
N LEU A 456 -36.71 0.68 28.01
CA LEU A 456 -36.74 0.98 29.43
C LEU A 456 -37.43 2.33 29.74
N GLU A 457 -37.17 3.36 28.94
CA GLU A 457 -37.81 4.68 29.12
C GLU A 457 -39.30 4.67 28.76
N THR A 458 -39.68 4.00 27.66
CA THR A 458 -41.06 4.04 27.14
C THR A 458 -41.98 2.97 27.74
N GLN A 459 -41.49 1.73 27.88
CA GLN A 459 -42.29 0.60 28.35
C GLN A 459 -42.13 0.35 29.85
N HIS A 460 -40.97 0.64 30.44
CA HIS A 460 -40.70 0.41 31.87
C HIS A 460 -40.69 1.73 32.69
N GLY A 461 -41.02 2.86 32.08
CA GLY A 461 -41.29 4.11 32.78
C GLY A 461 -40.08 4.79 33.42
N TRP A 462 -38.85 4.46 33.01
CA TRP A 462 -37.65 5.13 33.52
C TRP A 462 -37.52 6.56 32.99
N LYS A 463 -37.28 7.53 33.89
CA LYS A 463 -37.08 8.94 33.53
C LYS A 463 -35.71 9.45 33.99
N GLN A 464 -34.89 9.92 33.05
CA GLN A 464 -33.60 10.54 33.34
C GLN A 464 -33.80 11.88 34.05
N LEU A 465 -33.12 12.09 35.18
CA LEU A 465 -33.17 13.33 35.97
C LEU A 465 -31.92 14.19 35.77
N ALA A 466 -30.74 13.56 35.79
CA ALA A 466 -29.47 14.25 35.65
C ALA A 466 -28.41 13.33 35.04
N GLU A 467 -27.41 13.95 34.41
CA GLU A 467 -26.25 13.26 33.84
C GLU A 467 -24.94 13.90 34.27
N TYR A 468 -23.96 13.04 34.52
CA TYR A 468 -22.57 13.39 34.75
C TYR A 468 -21.77 12.72 33.63
N PRO A 469 -21.49 13.45 32.54
CA PRO A 469 -20.89 12.86 31.35
C PRO A 469 -19.50 12.30 31.65
N PHE A 470 -19.04 11.42 30.75
CA PHE A 470 -17.71 10.86 30.85
C PHE A 470 -16.65 11.96 30.90
N ASP A 471 -15.74 11.86 31.86
CA ASP A 471 -14.61 12.76 32.02
C ASP A 471 -13.31 11.93 32.01
N SER A 472 -12.35 12.34 31.19
CA SER A 472 -11.09 11.63 30.96
C SER A 472 -10.15 11.64 32.18
N SER A 473 -10.30 12.63 33.07
CA SER A 473 -9.51 12.75 34.29
C SER A 473 -9.93 11.71 35.33
N VAL A 474 -11.24 11.56 35.56
CA VAL A 474 -11.82 10.58 36.50
C VAL A 474 -12.16 9.22 35.86
N LYS A 475 -12.22 9.15 34.54
CA LYS A 475 -12.44 7.95 33.69
C LYS A 475 -13.74 7.18 33.98
N ARG A 476 -14.82 7.90 34.25
CA ARG A 476 -16.14 7.32 34.56
C ARG A 476 -17.28 8.27 34.17
N MET A 477 -18.49 7.74 34.12
CA MET A 477 -19.75 8.40 33.80
C MET A 477 -20.82 7.92 34.78
N SER A 478 -21.73 8.81 35.18
CA SER A 478 -22.87 8.47 36.04
C SER A 478 -24.14 9.17 35.57
N VAL A 479 -25.28 8.54 35.79
CA VAL A 479 -26.61 9.08 35.46
C VAL A 479 -27.58 8.80 36.59
N ILE A 480 -28.56 9.69 36.76
CA ILE A 480 -29.62 9.53 37.76
C ILE A 480 -30.94 9.32 37.03
N TYR A 481 -31.63 8.25 37.39
CA TYR A 481 -32.95 7.92 36.87
C TYR A 481 -33.96 7.76 38.01
N ARG A 482 -35.23 7.97 37.67
CA ARG A 482 -36.38 7.68 38.54
C ARG A 482 -37.27 6.64 37.85
N HIS A 483 -37.72 5.65 38.61
CA HIS A 483 -38.69 4.65 38.13
C HIS A 483 -40.12 5.21 38.21
N ALA A 484 -41.03 4.78 37.34
CA ALA A 484 -42.41 5.27 37.34
C ALA A 484 -43.21 4.80 38.57
N ASP A 485 -42.93 3.59 39.08
CA ASP A 485 -43.71 2.96 40.16
C ASP A 485 -43.26 3.36 41.59
N GLY A 486 -42.29 4.28 41.75
CA GLY A 486 -41.82 4.68 43.08
C GLY A 486 -41.11 6.05 43.14
N PRO A 487 -41.03 6.67 44.33
CA PRO A 487 -40.29 7.92 44.53
C PRO A 487 -38.76 7.73 44.51
N GLU A 488 -38.30 6.48 44.52
CA GLU A 488 -36.89 6.13 44.61
C GLU A 488 -36.14 6.48 43.32
N THR A 489 -34.99 7.14 43.47
CA THR A 489 -34.06 7.37 42.38
C THR A 489 -32.95 6.33 42.43
N VAL A 490 -32.33 6.06 41.28
CA VAL A 490 -31.19 5.14 41.17
C VAL A 490 -30.08 5.84 40.40
N VAL A 491 -28.86 5.70 40.90
CA VAL A 491 -27.65 6.18 40.24
C VAL A 491 -26.99 5.00 39.54
N PHE A 492 -26.81 5.11 38.23
CA PHE A 492 -26.08 4.12 37.44
C PHE A 492 -24.72 4.71 37.04
N SER A 493 -23.65 3.93 37.19
CA SER A 493 -22.28 4.36 36.93
C SER A 493 -21.52 3.34 36.08
N LYS A 494 -20.71 3.82 35.14
CA LYS A 494 -19.80 3.00 34.33
C LYS A 494 -18.45 3.68 34.11
N GLY A 495 -17.40 2.89 33.91
CA GLY A 495 -16.05 3.44 33.79
C GLY A 495 -14.92 2.42 33.91
N ALA A 496 -13.70 2.94 34.06
CA ALA A 496 -12.52 2.11 34.25
C ALA A 496 -12.62 1.32 35.57
N VAL A 497 -12.32 0.03 35.52
CA VAL A 497 -12.47 -0.90 36.66
C VAL A 497 -11.71 -0.40 37.89
N GLU A 498 -10.45 -0.02 37.73
CA GLU A 498 -9.60 0.51 38.81
C GLU A 498 -10.16 1.78 39.46
N ARG A 499 -10.95 2.59 38.72
CA ARG A 499 -11.52 3.84 39.22
C ARG A 499 -12.88 3.67 39.88
N ILE A 500 -13.66 2.66 39.46
CA ILE A 500 -14.97 2.37 40.05
C ILE A 500 -14.83 1.50 41.29
N ILE A 501 -13.91 0.53 41.28
CA ILE A 501 -13.76 -0.42 42.39
C ILE A 501 -13.37 0.26 43.71
N ASP A 502 -12.62 1.37 43.65
CA ASP A 502 -12.26 2.18 44.81
C ASP A 502 -13.46 2.91 45.44
N LEU A 503 -14.55 3.06 44.68
CA LEU A 503 -15.77 3.74 45.10
C LEU A 503 -16.87 2.76 45.55
N CYS A 504 -16.62 1.45 45.43
CA CYS A 504 -17.60 0.41 45.72
C CYS A 504 -17.48 -0.12 47.15
N ILE A 505 -18.59 -0.15 47.90
CA ILE A 505 -18.67 -0.72 49.25
C ILE A 505 -19.26 -2.14 49.28
N THR A 506 -20.00 -2.51 48.24
CA THR A 506 -20.63 -3.83 48.08
C THR A 506 -20.48 -4.35 46.65
N VAL A 507 -20.66 -5.65 46.46
CA VAL A 507 -20.63 -6.34 45.16
C VAL A 507 -21.80 -7.31 45.05
N GLY A 508 -22.39 -7.44 43.87
CA GLY A 508 -23.55 -8.31 43.63
C GLY A 508 -24.89 -7.65 43.99
N VAL A 509 -25.98 -8.37 43.70
CA VAL A 509 -27.38 -7.93 43.93
C VAL A 509 -28.13 -9.07 44.61
N GLY A 510 -29.16 -8.74 45.39
CA GLY A 510 -30.05 -9.73 46.01
C GLY A 510 -29.33 -10.64 47.01
N ASP A 511 -29.57 -11.95 46.90
CA ASP A 511 -29.02 -12.96 47.80
C ASP A 511 -27.48 -13.12 47.68
N HIS A 512 -26.90 -12.60 46.60
CA HIS A 512 -25.46 -12.63 46.33
C HIS A 512 -24.75 -11.30 46.63
N GLN A 513 -25.40 -10.37 47.35
CA GLN A 513 -24.78 -9.11 47.74
C GLN A 513 -23.81 -9.31 48.92
N GLU A 514 -22.52 -9.04 48.69
CA GLU A 514 -21.47 -9.14 49.71
C GLU A 514 -20.78 -7.79 49.94
N ALA A 515 -20.24 -7.58 51.14
CA ALA A 515 -19.42 -6.41 51.45
C ALA A 515 -18.07 -6.48 50.71
N MET A 516 -17.60 -5.35 50.19
CA MET A 516 -16.35 -5.25 49.44
C MET A 516 -15.14 -5.46 50.36
N THR A 517 -14.67 -6.72 50.48
CA THR A 517 -13.45 -7.04 51.23
C THR A 517 -12.20 -6.89 50.36
N PRO A 518 -11.00 -6.66 50.94
CA PRO A 518 -9.76 -6.58 50.17
C PRO A 518 -9.49 -7.84 49.31
N LYS A 519 -9.91 -9.02 49.78
CA LYS A 519 -9.76 -10.29 49.06
C LYS A 519 -10.65 -10.32 47.81
N ILE A 520 -11.91 -9.90 47.92
CA ILE A 520 -12.84 -9.83 46.78
C ILE A 520 -12.37 -8.78 45.77
N LYS A 521 -11.93 -7.61 46.26
CA LYS A 521 -11.36 -6.54 45.43
C LYS A 521 -10.20 -7.06 44.58
N GLN A 522 -9.30 -7.83 45.18
CA GLN A 522 -8.16 -8.42 44.46
C GLN A 522 -8.60 -9.47 43.44
N GLY A 523 -9.59 -10.32 43.78
CA GLY A 523 -10.17 -11.27 42.82
C GLY A 523 -10.82 -10.60 41.60
N ILE A 524 -11.50 -9.47 41.78
CA ILE A 524 -12.08 -8.68 40.67
C ILE A 524 -10.98 -8.11 39.76
N LEU A 525 -9.89 -7.60 40.34
CA LEU A 525 -8.75 -7.12 39.56
C LEU A 525 -8.04 -8.24 38.79
N GLU A 526 -7.94 -9.43 39.36
CA GLU A 526 -7.44 -10.62 38.66
C GLU A 526 -8.34 -11.02 37.50
N GLN A 527 -9.66 -11.00 37.69
CA GLN A 527 -10.63 -11.26 36.64
C GLN A 527 -10.58 -10.22 35.51
N MET A 528 -10.42 -8.94 35.86
CA MET A 528 -10.18 -7.87 34.89
C MET A 528 -8.93 -8.16 34.05
N ASN A 529 -7.81 -8.52 34.70
CA ASN A 529 -6.56 -8.85 34.00
C ASN A 529 -6.75 -10.06 33.08
N PHE A 530 -7.48 -11.08 33.51
CA PHE A 530 -7.78 -12.26 32.69
C PHE A 530 -8.58 -11.93 31.42
N LEU A 531 -9.58 -11.04 31.52
CA LEU A 531 -10.34 -10.54 30.37
C LEU A 531 -9.44 -9.66 29.47
N ALA A 532 -8.60 -8.81 30.05
CA ALA A 532 -7.67 -7.95 29.32
C ALA A 532 -6.57 -8.73 28.56
N GLU A 533 -6.12 -9.87 29.10
CA GLU A 533 -5.17 -10.78 28.44
C GLU A 533 -5.77 -11.45 27.19
N GLN A 534 -7.11 -11.51 27.08
CA GLN A 534 -7.83 -11.96 25.89
C GLN A 534 -7.99 -10.84 24.85
N GLY A 535 -7.44 -9.65 25.13
CA GLY A 535 -7.57 -8.46 24.28
C GLY A 535 -8.91 -7.75 24.41
N LEU A 536 -9.63 -7.97 25.52
CA LEU A 536 -10.88 -7.26 25.78
C LEU A 536 -10.60 -5.93 26.51
N ARG A 537 -11.29 -4.87 26.10
CA ARG A 537 -11.39 -3.62 26.86
C ARG A 537 -12.43 -3.80 27.96
N VAL A 538 -12.00 -3.77 29.22
CA VAL A 538 -12.86 -4.08 30.36
C VAL A 538 -13.41 -2.81 31.00
N LEU A 539 -14.73 -2.76 31.23
CA LEU A 539 -15.43 -1.71 31.96
C LEU A 539 -16.13 -2.28 33.19
N ALA A 540 -16.14 -1.54 34.28
CA ALA A 540 -16.97 -1.84 35.44
C ALA A 540 -18.32 -1.14 35.31
N ILE A 541 -19.38 -1.84 35.69
CA ILE A 541 -20.74 -1.30 35.81
C ILE A 541 -21.15 -1.42 37.27
N ALA A 542 -21.65 -0.33 37.82
CA ALA A 542 -22.04 -0.22 39.21
C ALA A 542 -23.33 0.60 39.35
N GLN A 543 -24.05 0.38 40.44
CA GLN A 543 -25.26 1.14 40.76
C GLN A 543 -25.29 1.49 42.24
N LYS A 544 -26.14 2.46 42.60
CA LYS A 544 -26.58 2.66 43.99
C LYS A 544 -27.97 3.27 44.04
N PRO A 545 -28.68 3.13 45.18
CA PRO A 545 -29.84 3.98 45.47
C PRO A 545 -29.43 5.46 45.40
N GLY A 546 -30.23 6.25 44.69
CA GLY A 546 -30.04 7.69 44.55
C GLY A 546 -30.70 8.48 45.68
N PRO A 547 -30.49 9.81 45.71
CA PRO A 547 -31.07 10.68 46.73
C PRO A 547 -32.61 10.68 46.67
N THR A 548 -33.25 10.62 47.83
CA THR A 548 -34.72 10.59 48.01
C THR A 548 -35.40 11.91 47.62
N GLU A 549 -34.70 13.05 47.70
CA GLU A 549 -35.16 14.35 47.23
C GLU A 549 -34.18 14.89 46.18
N PHE A 550 -34.63 15.03 44.94
CA PHE A 550 -33.86 15.62 43.83
C PHE A 550 -34.71 16.70 43.15
N ASP A 551 -34.32 17.97 43.33
CA ASP A 551 -34.91 19.11 42.63
C ASP A 551 -34.13 19.39 41.33
N PRO A 552 -34.75 19.19 40.14
CA PRO A 552 -34.12 19.42 38.84
C PRO A 552 -33.67 20.88 38.59
N HIS A 553 -34.17 21.84 39.38
CA HIS A 553 -33.88 23.27 39.23
C HIS A 553 -32.86 23.82 40.25
N SER A 554 -32.47 23.02 41.24
CA SER A 554 -31.46 23.40 42.23
C SER A 554 -30.03 23.11 41.73
N GLN A 555 -29.03 23.87 42.22
CA GLN A 555 -27.62 23.72 41.83
C GLN A 555 -27.19 22.24 41.82
N GLN A 556 -26.59 21.79 40.71
CA GLN A 556 -26.13 20.42 40.49
C GLN A 556 -25.38 19.88 41.72
N ILE A 557 -25.87 18.75 42.27
CA ILE A 557 -25.17 18.02 43.34
C ILE A 557 -23.73 17.77 42.89
N PRO A 558 -22.72 18.04 43.74
CA PRO A 558 -21.32 17.79 43.40
C PRO A 558 -21.09 16.33 42.99
N ARG A 559 -20.37 16.13 41.88
CA ARG A 559 -20.10 14.81 41.27
C ARG A 559 -19.56 13.79 42.29
N GLU A 560 -18.74 14.24 43.22
CA GLU A 560 -18.10 13.43 44.26
C GLU A 560 -19.09 12.79 45.25
N GLU A 561 -20.25 13.42 45.50
CA GLU A 561 -21.27 12.87 46.39
C GLU A 561 -22.12 11.78 45.72
N ILE A 562 -22.24 11.85 44.39
CA ILE A 562 -22.95 10.86 43.60
C ILE A 562 -22.06 9.67 43.30
N GLU A 563 -20.77 9.90 43.03
CA GLU A 563 -19.80 8.86 42.69
C GLU A 563 -19.07 8.30 43.94
N LYS A 564 -19.82 7.95 44.99
CA LYS A 564 -19.33 7.24 46.19
C LYS A 564 -20.33 6.20 46.66
N ASP A 565 -19.86 5.23 47.46
CA ASP A 565 -20.67 4.19 48.10
C ASP A 565 -21.48 3.35 47.09
N LEU A 566 -20.82 2.96 46.00
CA LEU A 566 -21.44 2.19 44.90
C LEU A 566 -21.50 0.68 45.20
N THR A 567 -22.38 -0.02 44.49
CA THR A 567 -22.44 -1.48 44.43
C THR A 567 -21.96 -1.95 43.06
N LEU A 568 -20.90 -2.74 43.02
CA LEU A 568 -20.38 -3.30 41.76
C LEU A 568 -21.30 -4.42 41.26
N LEU A 569 -21.81 -4.28 40.03
CA LEU A 569 -22.68 -5.27 39.40
C LEU A 569 -21.91 -6.29 38.56
N GLY A 570 -20.84 -5.88 37.91
CA GLY A 570 -20.06 -6.76 37.04
C GLY A 570 -19.09 -6.04 36.14
N LEU A 571 -18.44 -6.81 35.26
CA LEU A 571 -17.45 -6.35 34.30
C LEU A 571 -17.90 -6.65 32.86
N ALA A 572 -17.92 -5.65 32.00
CA ALA A 572 -18.13 -5.81 30.55
C ALA A 572 -16.78 -5.86 29.82
N GLY A 573 -16.48 -6.96 29.14
CA GLY A 573 -15.36 -7.14 28.23
C GLY A 573 -15.76 -6.82 26.80
N LEU A 574 -15.36 -5.64 26.32
CA LEU A 574 -15.59 -5.16 24.96
C LEU A 574 -14.47 -5.60 24.03
N TYR A 575 -14.78 -5.92 22.79
CA TYR A 575 -13.85 -6.39 21.78
C TYR A 575 -14.01 -5.56 20.51
N ASP A 576 -12.89 -5.17 19.93
CA ASP A 576 -12.82 -4.49 18.63
C ASP A 576 -12.37 -5.52 17.58
N PRO A 577 -13.31 -6.11 16.80
CA PRO A 577 -12.99 -7.20 15.90
C PRO A 577 -12.10 -6.74 14.73
N PRO A 578 -11.11 -7.55 14.33
CA PRO A 578 -10.40 -7.33 13.09
C PRO A 578 -11.37 -7.44 11.91
N ARG A 579 -11.12 -6.69 10.84
CA ARG A 579 -11.88 -6.88 9.60
C ARG A 579 -11.61 -8.27 9.03
N LEU A 580 -12.60 -8.88 8.39
CA LEU A 580 -12.52 -10.26 7.89
C LEU A 580 -11.39 -10.41 6.88
N GLU A 581 -11.23 -9.41 6.01
CA GLU A 581 -10.18 -9.29 5.00
C GLU A 581 -8.76 -9.11 5.54
N THR A 582 -8.60 -8.55 6.76
CA THR A 582 -7.30 -8.05 7.24
C THR A 582 -6.29 -9.19 7.34
N LYS A 583 -6.74 -10.37 7.77
CA LYS A 583 -5.88 -11.54 7.94
C LYS A 583 -5.29 -12.03 6.62
N ASP A 584 -6.10 -12.13 5.58
CA ASP A 584 -5.64 -12.60 4.26
C ASP A 584 -4.77 -11.53 3.59
N ALA A 585 -5.13 -10.25 3.73
CA ALA A 585 -4.33 -9.14 3.22
C ALA A 585 -2.95 -9.03 3.90
N VAL A 586 -2.84 -9.20 5.22
CA VAL A 586 -1.55 -9.27 5.93
C VAL A 586 -0.72 -10.45 5.42
N LYS A 587 -1.35 -11.61 5.22
CA LYS A 587 -0.67 -12.80 4.67
C LYS A 587 -0.14 -12.54 3.26
N GLU A 588 -0.89 -11.89 2.39
CA GLU A 588 -0.44 -11.52 1.03
C GLU A 588 0.73 -10.54 1.07
N CYS A 589 0.69 -9.52 1.93
CA CYS A 589 1.82 -8.61 2.16
C CYS A 589 3.08 -9.37 2.60
N THR A 590 2.95 -10.29 3.55
CA THR A 590 4.06 -11.12 4.02
C THR A 590 4.63 -12.00 2.89
N MET A 591 3.78 -12.64 2.08
CA MET A 591 4.21 -13.43 0.92
C MET A 591 4.94 -12.57 -0.12
N ALA A 592 4.54 -11.31 -0.27
CA ALA A 592 5.16 -10.31 -1.13
C ALA A 592 6.46 -9.70 -0.59
N GLY A 593 6.96 -10.19 0.56
CA GLY A 593 8.17 -9.70 1.22
C GLY A 593 8.00 -8.36 1.93
N ILE A 594 6.77 -7.96 2.26
CA ILE A 594 6.43 -6.71 2.95
C ILE A 594 6.22 -7.00 4.44
N ARG A 595 6.86 -6.22 5.32
CA ARG A 595 6.67 -6.33 6.77
C ARG A 595 5.57 -5.40 7.25
N VAL A 596 4.58 -5.95 7.94
CA VAL A 596 3.49 -5.16 8.54
C VAL A 596 3.81 -4.89 10.01
N HIS A 597 3.76 -3.62 10.40
CA HIS A 597 3.98 -3.11 11.75
C HIS A 597 2.67 -2.50 12.27
N MET A 598 2.23 -2.89 13.46
CA MET A 598 1.09 -2.31 14.16
C MET A 598 1.59 -1.23 15.13
N LEU A 599 1.10 -0.01 14.98
CA LEU A 599 1.36 1.12 15.88
C LEU A 599 0.04 1.52 16.51
N THR A 600 -0.12 1.38 17.82
CA THR A 600 -1.41 1.62 18.47
C THR A 600 -1.29 2.27 19.84
N GLY A 601 -2.31 3.05 20.21
CA GLY A 601 -2.48 3.60 21.57
C GLY A 601 -2.99 2.59 22.60
N ASP A 602 -3.37 1.39 22.16
CA ASP A 602 -3.91 0.34 23.01
C ASP A 602 -2.88 -0.23 23.99
N HIS A 603 -3.39 -0.98 24.98
CA HIS A 603 -2.55 -1.74 25.89
C HIS A 603 -1.78 -2.84 25.14
N PRO A 604 -0.51 -3.14 25.53
CA PRO A 604 0.32 -4.13 24.83
C PRO A 604 -0.30 -5.53 24.73
N SER A 605 -1.05 -5.97 25.75
CA SER A 605 -1.73 -7.28 25.73
C SER A 605 -2.78 -7.36 24.62
N THR A 606 -3.63 -6.35 24.52
CA THR A 606 -4.67 -6.23 23.49
C THR A 606 -4.07 -6.14 22.10
N ALA A 607 -3.08 -5.27 21.92
CA ALA A 607 -2.38 -5.12 20.64
C ALA A 607 -1.74 -6.44 20.20
N SER A 608 -1.10 -7.16 21.13
CA SER A 608 -0.46 -8.45 20.85
C SER A 608 -1.47 -9.55 20.50
N ALA A 609 -2.64 -9.56 21.14
CA ALA A 609 -3.70 -10.52 20.85
C ALA A 609 -4.24 -10.33 19.42
N ILE A 610 -4.61 -9.09 19.05
CA ILE A 610 -5.07 -8.75 17.71
C ILE A 610 -3.98 -9.03 16.67
N ALA A 611 -2.73 -8.65 16.94
CA ALA A 611 -1.61 -8.89 16.04
C ALA A 611 -1.36 -10.39 15.76
N LYS A 612 -1.59 -11.28 16.74
CA LYS A 612 -1.53 -12.74 16.55
C LYS A 612 -2.73 -13.28 15.77
N GLU A 613 -3.89 -12.66 15.94
CA GLU A 613 -5.13 -13.05 15.26
C GLU A 613 -5.05 -12.79 13.74
N VAL A 614 -4.63 -11.57 13.37
CA VAL A 614 -4.47 -11.13 11.98
C VAL A 614 -3.20 -11.64 11.31
N GLY A 615 -2.23 -12.15 12.08
CA GLY A 615 -1.01 -12.78 11.55
C GLY A 615 0.21 -11.86 11.41
N ILE A 616 0.20 -10.67 12.03
CA ILE A 616 1.39 -9.81 12.16
C ILE A 616 2.42 -10.48 13.08
N LEU A 617 1.97 -11.00 14.22
CA LEU A 617 2.80 -11.79 15.12
C LEU A 617 2.60 -13.29 14.86
N PRO A 618 3.67 -14.11 14.91
CA PRO A 618 3.53 -15.56 14.82
C PRO A 618 2.71 -16.09 16.00
N ARG A 619 1.71 -16.94 15.73
CA ARG A 619 0.87 -17.59 16.76
C ARG A 619 1.70 -18.48 17.69
N ASN A 620 2.80 -19.04 17.19
CA ASN A 620 3.75 -19.87 17.94
C ASN A 620 4.94 -19.04 18.46
N ALA A 621 4.69 -17.92 19.14
CA ALA A 621 5.75 -17.10 19.72
C ALA A 621 6.56 -17.84 20.82
N GLY A 622 6.05 -18.95 21.38
CA GLY A 622 6.73 -19.75 22.40
C GLY A 622 7.95 -20.54 21.91
N THR A 623 8.18 -20.65 20.59
CA THR A 623 9.40 -21.25 20.05
C THR A 623 10.54 -20.23 19.86
N LEU A 624 10.26 -18.94 20.03
CA LEU A 624 11.27 -17.87 20.00
C LEU A 624 11.89 -17.74 21.40
N SER A 625 13.15 -17.34 21.47
CA SER A 625 13.73 -16.97 22.77
C SER A 625 12.93 -15.83 23.40
N ALA A 626 12.88 -15.76 24.74
CA ALA A 626 12.15 -14.71 25.44
C ALA A 626 12.63 -13.30 25.06
N GLU A 627 13.90 -13.17 24.68
CA GLU A 627 14.51 -11.92 24.23
C GLU A 627 14.04 -11.52 22.82
N GLU A 628 13.96 -12.47 21.88
CA GLU A 628 13.40 -12.23 20.54
C GLU A 628 11.91 -11.87 20.60
N ALA A 629 11.12 -12.57 21.42
CA ALA A 629 9.70 -12.26 21.59
C ALA A 629 9.47 -10.84 22.16
N ARG A 630 10.30 -10.42 23.13
CA ARG A 630 10.31 -9.04 23.68
C ARG A 630 10.84 -8.00 22.69
N SER A 631 11.61 -8.39 21.67
CA SER A 631 12.04 -7.47 20.63
C SER A 631 10.94 -7.15 19.61
N LEU A 632 9.98 -8.08 19.42
CA LEU A 632 8.88 -7.93 18.46
C LEU A 632 7.74 -7.05 18.96
N VAL A 633 7.53 -6.99 20.28
CA VAL A 633 6.51 -6.16 20.93
C VAL A 633 7.19 -5.22 21.91
N LYS A 634 7.03 -3.91 21.71
CA LYS A 634 7.55 -2.88 22.63
C LYS A 634 6.46 -1.91 23.03
N THR A 635 6.61 -1.30 24.21
CA THR A 635 5.80 -0.13 24.56
C THR A 635 6.42 1.14 23.96
N ALA A 636 5.62 2.18 23.76
CA ALA A 636 6.11 3.47 23.29
C ALA A 636 7.18 4.05 24.22
N ALA A 637 7.01 3.94 25.54
CA ALA A 637 7.99 4.40 26.51
C ALA A 637 9.36 3.70 26.36
N GLU A 638 9.37 2.39 26.10
CA GLU A 638 10.61 1.64 25.84
C GLU A 638 11.24 2.03 24.51
N PHE A 639 10.43 2.19 23.45
CA PHE A 639 10.93 2.54 22.12
C PHE A 639 11.45 3.98 22.06
N ASP A 640 10.71 4.91 22.68
CA ASP A 640 11.07 6.32 22.71
C ASP A 640 12.23 6.60 23.68
N GLY A 641 12.44 5.74 24.68
CA GLY A 641 13.59 5.80 25.58
C GLY A 641 14.92 5.37 24.96
N MET A 642 14.91 4.64 23.84
CA MET A 642 16.12 4.20 23.13
C MET A 642 16.75 5.36 22.34
N THR A 643 18.06 5.29 22.09
CA THR A 643 18.71 6.20 21.14
C THR A 643 18.46 5.78 19.68
N ASP A 644 18.70 6.68 18.73
CA ASP A 644 18.52 6.35 17.31
C ASP A 644 19.47 5.24 16.85
N GLU A 645 20.69 5.20 17.40
CA GLU A 645 21.68 4.16 17.14
C GLU A 645 21.26 2.80 17.73
N GLU A 646 20.69 2.79 18.95
CA GLU A 646 20.14 1.58 19.56
C GLU A 646 18.95 1.04 18.76
N ILE A 647 18.04 1.94 18.35
CA ILE A 647 16.91 1.58 17.49
C ILE A 647 17.43 0.99 16.19
N ASP A 648 18.45 1.56 15.56
CA ASP A 648 19.02 1.09 14.30
C ASP A 648 19.82 -0.21 14.44
N ALA A 649 20.38 -0.49 15.63
CA ALA A 649 21.09 -1.72 15.95
C ALA A 649 20.16 -2.93 16.19
N LEU A 650 18.86 -2.73 16.41
CA LEU A 650 17.91 -3.83 16.59
C LEU A 650 17.91 -4.78 15.37
N PRO A 651 17.94 -6.12 15.57
CA PRO A 651 17.91 -7.09 14.46
C PRO A 651 16.72 -6.90 13.52
N SER A 652 15.55 -6.60 14.10
CA SER A 652 14.37 -6.14 13.39
C SER A 652 13.66 -5.09 14.22
N LEU A 653 13.13 -4.07 13.57
CA LEU A 653 12.25 -3.12 14.25
C LEU A 653 11.00 -3.85 14.79
N PRO A 654 10.46 -3.41 15.94
CA PRO A 654 9.29 -4.04 16.56
C PRO A 654 8.12 -4.13 15.58
N LEU A 655 7.43 -5.27 15.57
CA LEU A 655 6.22 -5.48 14.77
C LEU A 655 4.98 -4.89 15.44
N VAL A 656 4.99 -4.75 16.77
CA VAL A 656 3.93 -4.10 17.52
C VAL A 656 4.53 -3.07 18.46
N ILE A 657 4.10 -1.81 18.34
CA ILE A 657 4.37 -0.77 19.33
C ILE A 657 3.03 -0.34 19.93
N ALA A 658 2.91 -0.48 21.25
CA ALA A 658 1.69 -0.19 22.00
C ALA A 658 1.84 1.08 22.84
N ARG A 659 0.71 1.71 23.23
CA ARG A 659 0.68 3.02 23.90
C ARG A 659 1.35 4.16 23.11
N CYS A 660 1.30 4.11 21.78
CA CYS A 660 1.93 5.09 20.89
C CYS A 660 1.34 6.50 21.06
N ALA A 661 2.22 7.50 21.14
CA ALA A 661 1.89 8.89 20.87
C ALA A 661 2.06 9.20 19.36
N PRO A 662 1.51 10.31 18.85
CA PRO A 662 1.74 10.75 17.46
C PRO A 662 3.23 10.81 17.08
N ASP A 663 4.08 11.29 18.01
CA ASP A 663 5.53 11.40 17.79
C ASP A 663 6.24 10.04 17.73
N THR A 664 5.76 9.04 18.48
CA THR A 664 6.28 7.66 18.39
C THR A 664 6.09 7.10 16.97
N LYS A 665 4.95 7.42 16.32
CA LYS A 665 4.64 6.96 14.96
C LYS A 665 5.59 7.59 13.93
N THR A 666 5.84 8.90 14.02
CA THR A 666 6.79 9.58 13.12
C THR A 666 8.23 9.11 13.35
N ARG A 667 8.59 8.81 14.60
CA ARG A 667 9.90 8.24 14.95
C ARG A 667 10.13 6.85 14.37
N MET A 668 9.13 5.99 14.39
CA MET A 668 9.19 4.67 13.73
C MET A 668 9.45 4.82 12.22
N ILE A 669 8.79 5.77 11.56
CA ILE A 669 9.02 6.08 10.15
C ILE A 669 10.45 6.59 9.93
N ALA A 670 10.95 7.48 10.79
CA ALA A 670 12.32 7.96 10.72
C ALA A 670 13.35 6.82 10.85
N ALA A 671 13.13 5.86 11.76
CA ALA A 671 13.97 4.67 11.90
C ALA A 671 13.96 3.79 10.63
N LEU A 672 12.79 3.60 10.01
CA LEU A 672 12.67 2.90 8.72
C LEU A 672 13.47 3.62 7.61
N HIS A 673 13.37 4.95 7.54
CA HIS A 673 14.11 5.75 6.57
C HIS A 673 15.63 5.69 6.79
N ARG A 674 16.11 5.73 8.04
CA ARG A 674 17.55 5.55 8.35
C ARG A 674 18.06 4.19 7.90
N ARG A 675 17.24 3.15 8.06
CA ARG A 675 17.48 1.79 7.55
C ARG A 675 17.24 1.63 6.05
N ARG A 676 16.93 2.72 5.33
CA ARG A 676 16.70 2.75 3.88
C ARG A 676 15.55 1.82 3.44
N ARG A 677 14.53 1.68 4.29
CA ARG A 677 13.30 0.96 4.00
C ARG A 677 12.23 1.94 3.54
N TYR A 678 11.35 1.49 2.65
CA TYR A 678 10.24 2.28 2.14
C TYR A 678 8.99 1.99 2.96
N CYS A 679 8.39 3.02 3.51
CA CYS A 679 7.29 2.93 4.46
C CYS A 679 5.98 3.45 3.84
N ALA A 680 4.96 2.58 3.82
CA ALA A 680 3.59 3.02 3.70
C ALA A 680 2.98 3.15 5.10
N MET A 681 2.41 4.30 5.45
CA MET A 681 1.72 4.50 6.71
C MET A 681 0.21 4.55 6.46
N THR A 682 -0.57 3.84 7.27
CA THR A 682 -2.03 3.89 7.23
C THR A 682 -2.58 4.42 8.54
N GLY A 683 -3.64 5.24 8.45
CA GLY A 683 -4.29 5.83 9.61
C GLY A 683 -5.57 6.56 9.26
N ASP A 684 -6.42 6.75 10.27
CA ASP A 684 -7.74 7.35 10.17
C ASP A 684 -7.87 8.61 11.05
N GLY A 685 -7.19 8.63 12.20
CA GLY A 685 -7.26 9.73 13.15
C GLY A 685 -6.44 10.97 12.81
N VAL A 686 -6.79 12.11 13.42
CA VAL A 686 -6.01 13.36 13.34
C VAL A 686 -4.58 13.16 13.85
N ASN A 687 -4.42 12.27 14.83
CA ASN A 687 -3.14 11.86 15.40
C ASN A 687 -2.19 11.21 14.39
N ASP A 688 -2.71 10.72 13.26
CA ASP A 688 -1.93 10.09 12.19
C ASP A 688 -1.52 11.07 11.10
N ALA A 689 -2.04 12.30 11.08
CA ALA A 689 -1.69 13.26 10.03
C ALA A 689 -0.16 13.53 9.93
N PRO A 690 0.60 13.68 11.04
CA PRO A 690 2.04 13.86 10.96
C PRO A 690 2.78 12.64 10.40
N SER A 691 2.38 11.41 10.78
CA SER A 691 3.00 10.17 10.34
C SER A 691 2.63 9.84 8.88
N LEU A 692 1.37 10.06 8.48
CA LEU A 692 0.92 9.94 7.09
C LEU A 692 1.73 10.82 6.14
N LYS A 693 2.00 12.06 6.54
CA LYS A 693 2.79 13.00 5.74
C LYS A 693 4.30 12.71 5.75
N ALA A 694 4.79 12.07 6.81
CA ALA A 694 6.20 11.72 6.95
C ALA A 694 6.57 10.45 6.17
N ALA A 695 5.61 9.56 5.91
CA ALA A 695 5.81 8.31 5.17
C ALA A 695 6.10 8.55 3.67
N ASP A 696 6.68 7.55 3.00
CA ASP A 696 6.84 7.59 1.53
C ASP A 696 5.49 7.52 0.81
N VAL A 697 4.53 6.82 1.42
CA VAL A 697 3.14 6.74 0.99
C VAL A 697 2.22 6.82 2.22
N GLY A 698 1.53 7.94 2.40
CA GLY A 698 0.45 8.08 3.38
C GLY A 698 -0.87 7.55 2.83
N ILE A 699 -1.56 6.68 3.56
CA ILE A 699 -2.84 6.08 3.19
C ILE A 699 -3.89 6.39 4.26
N ALA A 700 -4.95 7.11 3.90
CA ALA A 700 -6.05 7.41 4.80
C ALA A 700 -7.30 6.56 4.52
N MET A 701 -8.08 6.32 5.57
CA MET A 701 -9.41 5.74 5.48
C MET A 701 -10.41 6.78 4.94
N GLY A 702 -11.31 6.37 4.05
CA GLY A 702 -12.25 7.24 3.34
C GLY A 702 -13.55 7.46 4.10
N LEU A 703 -14.07 6.44 4.79
CA LEU A 703 -15.32 6.54 5.55
C LEU A 703 -15.04 6.93 7.01
N ALA A 704 -14.23 6.14 7.71
CA ALA A 704 -13.84 6.32 9.11
C ALA A 704 -12.75 7.38 9.31
N GLY A 705 -11.99 7.72 8.26
CA GLY A 705 -10.89 8.68 8.37
C GLY A 705 -11.36 10.11 8.55
N SER A 706 -10.71 10.81 9.48
CA SER A 706 -10.84 12.25 9.67
C SER A 706 -10.42 13.02 8.41
N ASP A 707 -11.02 14.18 8.20
CA ASP A 707 -10.69 15.06 7.08
C ASP A 707 -9.22 15.54 7.13
N VAL A 708 -8.65 15.65 8.32
CA VAL A 708 -7.22 15.95 8.52
C VAL A 708 -6.36 14.78 8.02
N ALA A 709 -6.69 13.53 8.36
CA ALA A 709 -5.96 12.35 7.90
C ALA A 709 -6.06 12.21 6.37
N LYS A 710 -7.26 12.35 5.79
CA LYS A 710 -7.47 12.36 4.33
C LYS A 710 -6.66 13.43 3.64
N SER A 711 -6.57 14.62 4.25
CA SER A 711 -5.82 15.76 3.73
C SER A 711 -4.30 15.58 3.80
N ALA A 712 -3.81 14.88 4.81
CA ALA A 712 -2.39 14.56 4.98
C ALA A 712 -1.91 13.38 4.11
N ALA A 713 -2.79 12.44 3.77
CA ALA A 713 -2.46 11.24 3.01
C ALA A 713 -2.28 11.47 1.50
N ASP A 714 -1.47 10.63 0.87
CA ASP A 714 -1.26 10.59 -0.58
C ASP A 714 -2.29 9.72 -1.30
N ILE A 715 -2.91 8.78 -0.57
CA ILE A 715 -3.91 7.83 -1.05
C ILE A 715 -5.07 7.78 -0.05
N VAL A 716 -6.29 7.63 -0.54
CA VAL A 716 -7.50 7.47 0.26
C VAL A 716 -8.24 6.20 -0.17
N LEU A 717 -8.55 5.33 0.79
CA LEU A 717 -9.32 4.11 0.57
C LEU A 717 -10.81 4.42 0.73
N THR A 718 -11.58 4.39 -0.36
CA THR A 718 -13.01 4.79 -0.33
C THR A 718 -13.94 3.77 0.35
N ASP A 719 -13.44 2.57 0.62
CA ASP A 719 -14.18 1.44 1.19
C ASP A 719 -13.68 1.01 2.57
N ASP A 720 -12.66 1.69 3.10
CA ASP A 720 -12.03 1.37 4.38
C ASP A 720 -11.53 -0.08 4.52
N ASN A 721 -11.21 -0.71 3.40
CA ASN A 721 -10.79 -2.10 3.37
C ASN A 721 -9.26 -2.21 3.32
N PHE A 722 -8.65 -2.93 4.27
CA PHE A 722 -7.20 -3.12 4.30
C PHE A 722 -6.67 -3.89 3.07
N ALA A 723 -7.48 -4.78 2.47
CA ALA A 723 -7.14 -5.47 1.22
C ALA A 723 -7.00 -4.50 0.02
N SER A 724 -7.64 -3.33 0.07
CA SER A 724 -7.48 -2.30 -0.96
C SER A 724 -6.05 -1.74 -1.01
N ILE A 725 -5.29 -1.80 0.10
CA ILE A 725 -3.85 -1.48 0.12
C ILE A 725 -3.06 -2.51 -0.68
N VAL A 726 -3.39 -3.80 -0.53
CA VAL A 726 -2.76 -4.88 -1.27
C VAL A 726 -3.00 -4.71 -2.77
N ASN A 727 -4.25 -4.41 -3.14
CA ASN A 727 -4.63 -4.06 -4.51
C ASN A 727 -3.84 -2.86 -5.05
N ALA A 728 -3.60 -1.83 -4.23
CA ALA A 728 -2.82 -0.66 -4.61
C ALA A 728 -1.34 -1.00 -4.85
N ILE A 729 -0.76 -1.85 -3.99
CA ILE A 729 0.63 -2.32 -4.12
C ILE A 729 0.80 -3.18 -5.37
N GLU A 730 -0.12 -4.12 -5.61
CA GLU A 730 -0.16 -4.95 -6.83
C GLU A 730 -0.15 -4.07 -8.08
N GLU A 731 -1.01 -3.06 -8.09
CA GLU A 731 -1.19 -2.14 -9.21
C GLU A 731 0.00 -1.18 -9.40
N GLY A 732 0.63 -0.72 -8.31
CA GLY A 732 1.88 0.03 -8.36
C GLY A 732 3.05 -0.79 -8.92
N ARG A 733 3.16 -2.06 -8.50
CA ARG A 733 4.14 -3.02 -9.03
C ARG A 733 3.90 -3.32 -10.52
N ARG A 734 2.63 -3.45 -10.94
CA ARG A 734 2.23 -3.62 -12.35
C ARG A 734 2.64 -2.43 -13.20
N MET A 735 2.33 -1.22 -12.75
CA MET A 735 2.71 0.00 -13.45
C MET A 735 4.22 0.09 -13.66
N PHE A 736 5.01 -0.20 -12.63
CA PHE A 736 6.46 -0.15 -12.72
C PHE A 736 7.03 -1.13 -13.75
N GLU A 737 6.54 -2.38 -13.76
CA GLU A 737 6.91 -3.34 -14.80
C GLU A 737 6.55 -2.87 -16.20
N ASN A 738 5.32 -2.37 -16.38
CA ASN A 738 4.87 -1.90 -17.68
C ASN A 738 5.71 -0.73 -18.18
N ILE A 739 6.13 0.15 -17.27
CA ILE A 739 7.09 1.22 -17.56
C ILE A 739 8.42 0.64 -18.04
N GLN A 740 8.97 -0.37 -17.37
CA GLN A 740 10.20 -1.03 -17.85
C GLN A 740 10.03 -1.65 -19.24
N LYS A 741 8.89 -2.29 -19.52
CA LYS A 741 8.61 -2.96 -20.80
C LYS A 741 8.55 -1.97 -21.96
N PHE A 742 7.80 -0.86 -21.83
CA PHE A 742 7.69 0.10 -22.93
C PHE A 742 8.97 0.94 -23.09
N ILE A 743 9.70 1.24 -22.01
CA ILE A 743 11.01 1.91 -22.11
C ILE A 743 12.00 1.02 -22.84
N LEU A 744 12.04 -0.27 -22.50
CA LEU A 744 12.86 -1.24 -23.21
C LEU A 744 12.52 -1.26 -24.71
N HIS A 745 11.23 -1.28 -25.07
CA HIS A 745 10.79 -1.22 -26.47
C HIS A 745 11.30 0.04 -27.19
N LEU A 746 11.01 1.23 -26.66
CA LEU A 746 11.36 2.50 -27.29
C LEU A 746 12.89 2.73 -27.38
N LEU A 747 13.65 2.36 -26.36
CA LEU A 747 15.10 2.58 -26.41
C LEU A 747 15.82 1.52 -27.24
N THR A 748 15.27 0.30 -27.33
CA THR A 748 15.83 -0.76 -28.18
C THR A 748 15.74 -0.38 -29.67
N SER A 749 14.61 0.19 -30.11
CA SER A 749 14.47 0.67 -31.49
C SER A 749 15.51 1.75 -31.80
N ASN A 750 15.67 2.73 -30.90
CA ASN A 750 16.65 3.81 -31.07
C ASN A 750 18.09 3.27 -31.16
N VAL A 751 18.45 2.27 -30.33
CA VAL A 751 19.77 1.62 -30.42
C VAL A 751 19.94 0.90 -31.76
N GLY A 752 18.93 0.19 -32.25
CA GLY A 752 18.97 -0.47 -33.55
C GLY A 752 19.19 0.51 -34.71
N GLU A 753 18.47 1.64 -34.71
CA GLU A 753 18.64 2.71 -35.68
C GLU A 753 20.03 3.34 -35.62
N VAL A 754 20.53 3.64 -34.42
CA VAL A 754 21.88 4.22 -34.24
C VAL A 754 22.96 3.25 -34.75
N VAL A 755 22.84 1.95 -34.48
CA VAL A 755 23.78 0.94 -34.99
C VAL A 755 23.76 0.91 -36.52
N LEU A 756 22.57 0.88 -37.13
CA LEU A 756 22.41 0.88 -38.58
C LEU A 756 23.01 2.13 -39.22
N LEU A 757 22.77 3.32 -38.67
CA LEU A 757 23.29 4.58 -39.19
C LEU A 757 24.81 4.70 -38.97
N ILE A 758 25.34 4.38 -37.79
CA ILE A 758 26.77 4.52 -37.53
C ILE A 758 27.60 3.57 -38.38
N VAL A 759 27.19 2.31 -38.50
CA VAL A 759 27.87 1.38 -39.41
C VAL A 759 27.60 1.75 -40.88
N GLY A 760 26.42 2.31 -41.15
CA GLY A 760 26.00 2.84 -42.45
C GLY A 760 26.94 3.91 -43.02
N LEU A 761 27.62 4.69 -42.16
CA LEU A 761 28.62 5.68 -42.60
C LEU A 761 29.77 5.07 -43.43
N GLY A 762 30.03 3.77 -43.27
CA GLY A 762 31.05 3.04 -44.03
C GLY A 762 30.70 2.83 -45.51
N PHE A 763 29.43 2.97 -45.91
CA PHE A 763 29.02 2.83 -47.31
C PHE A 763 29.11 4.17 -48.02
N GLN A 764 30.24 4.41 -48.67
CA GLN A 764 30.50 5.64 -49.42
C GLN A 764 30.30 5.41 -50.92
N ASP A 765 29.66 6.37 -51.58
CA ASP A 765 29.54 6.40 -53.03
C ASP A 765 30.88 6.80 -53.69
N ARG A 766 30.91 6.87 -55.03
CA ARG A 766 32.13 7.24 -55.79
C ARG A 766 32.62 8.66 -55.50
N SER A 767 31.76 9.52 -54.96
CA SER A 767 32.08 10.90 -54.59
C SER A 767 32.64 10.99 -53.17
N GLY A 768 32.77 9.85 -52.47
CA GLY A 768 33.26 9.78 -51.10
C GLY A 768 32.23 10.24 -50.06
N VAL A 769 30.94 10.29 -50.43
CA VAL A 769 29.84 10.70 -49.55
C VAL A 769 29.08 9.45 -49.08
N SER A 770 28.75 9.39 -47.79
CA SER A 770 28.03 8.24 -47.22
C SER A 770 26.58 8.18 -47.73
N VAL A 771 26.15 6.99 -48.17
CA VAL A 771 24.77 6.71 -48.61
C VAL A 771 23.91 6.30 -47.42
N PHE A 772 22.73 6.90 -47.27
CA PHE A 772 21.92 6.68 -46.08
C PHE A 772 21.16 5.35 -46.19
N PRO A 773 21.28 4.42 -45.21
CA PRO A 773 20.48 3.20 -45.19
C PRO A 773 18.98 3.43 -44.93
N LEU A 774 18.66 4.55 -44.27
CA LEU A 774 17.30 5.03 -44.01
C LEU A 774 17.25 6.55 -44.24
N SER A 775 16.13 7.03 -44.75
CA SER A 775 15.88 8.46 -44.89
C SER A 775 15.48 9.10 -43.55
N PRO A 776 15.69 10.42 -43.39
CA PRO A 776 15.31 11.13 -42.17
C PRO A 776 13.80 11.01 -41.85
N LEU A 777 12.97 10.97 -42.89
CA LEU A 777 11.52 10.87 -42.76
C LEU A 777 11.06 9.45 -42.42
N GLU A 778 11.77 8.42 -42.88
CA GLU A 778 11.56 7.03 -42.45
C GLU A 778 11.83 6.88 -40.95
N ILE A 779 12.93 7.44 -40.44
CA ILE A 779 13.28 7.42 -39.01
C ILE A 779 12.17 8.08 -38.17
N LEU A 780 11.71 9.27 -38.59
CA LEU A 780 10.62 9.96 -37.90
C LEU A 780 9.31 9.16 -37.95
N TRP A 781 8.99 8.54 -39.08
CA TRP A 781 7.81 7.68 -39.20
C TRP A 781 7.87 6.50 -38.23
N ILE A 782 9.03 5.85 -38.14
CA ILE A 782 9.25 4.70 -37.27
C ILE A 782 9.07 5.12 -35.80
N ASN A 783 9.80 6.16 -35.36
CA ASN A 783 9.83 6.59 -33.96
C ASN A 783 8.56 7.27 -33.48
N MET A 784 7.84 7.99 -34.35
CA MET A 784 6.64 8.71 -33.97
C MET A 784 5.39 7.83 -34.08
N LEU A 785 5.20 7.17 -35.23
CA LEU A 785 3.95 6.48 -35.53
C LEU A 785 4.03 5.01 -35.15
N THR A 786 5.03 4.29 -35.65
CA THR A 786 4.98 2.83 -35.56
C THR A 786 5.34 2.30 -34.16
N SER A 787 6.30 2.92 -33.45
CA SER A 787 6.75 2.46 -32.12
C SER A 787 5.88 2.99 -30.96
N SER A 788 5.27 4.17 -31.10
CA SER A 788 4.48 4.80 -30.04
C SER A 788 3.22 4.01 -29.66
N PHE A 789 2.49 3.47 -30.64
CA PHE A 789 1.26 2.71 -30.36
C PHE A 789 1.52 1.40 -29.61
N PRO A 790 2.47 0.55 -30.03
CA PRO A 790 2.87 -0.61 -29.23
C PRO A 790 3.39 -0.23 -27.84
N ALA A 791 4.13 0.87 -27.68
CA ALA A 791 4.54 1.36 -26.37
C ALA A 791 3.34 1.69 -25.45
N PHE A 792 2.30 2.36 -25.98
CA PHE A 792 1.04 2.55 -25.25
C PHE A 792 0.34 1.23 -24.91
N GLY A 793 0.43 0.23 -25.80
CA GLY A 793 -0.11 -1.11 -25.56
C GLY A 793 0.60 -1.83 -24.43
N LEU A 794 1.94 -1.78 -24.40
CA LEU A 794 2.77 -2.32 -23.31
C LEU A 794 2.50 -1.63 -21.97
N GLY A 795 2.23 -0.32 -21.98
CA GLY A 795 1.80 0.42 -20.79
C GLY A 795 0.50 -0.12 -20.16
N ARG A 796 -0.35 -0.78 -20.96
CA ARG A 796 -1.66 -1.30 -20.56
C ARG A 796 -1.68 -2.80 -20.24
N GLU A 797 -0.52 -3.45 -20.17
CA GLU A 797 -0.46 -4.87 -19.86
C GLU A 797 -1.01 -5.22 -18.47
N LYS A 798 -1.55 -6.44 -18.35
CA LYS A 798 -2.04 -6.95 -17.06
C LYS A 798 -0.87 -7.26 -16.13
N ALA A 799 -1.17 -7.32 -14.82
CA ALA A 799 -0.20 -7.76 -13.84
C ALA A 799 0.17 -9.23 -14.09
N SER A 800 1.45 -9.56 -13.94
CA SER A 800 1.87 -10.96 -13.88
C SER A 800 1.26 -11.64 -12.66
N ALA A 801 0.85 -12.91 -12.77
CA ALA A 801 0.35 -13.69 -11.63
C ALA A 801 1.35 -13.75 -10.46
N THR A 802 2.65 -13.59 -10.75
CA THR A 802 3.73 -13.63 -9.76
C THR A 802 4.06 -12.26 -9.14
N VAL A 803 3.32 -11.19 -9.48
CA VAL A 803 3.64 -9.81 -9.05
C VAL A 803 3.68 -9.65 -7.52
N MET A 804 2.87 -10.42 -6.79
CA MET A 804 2.79 -10.47 -5.33
C MET A 804 3.61 -11.60 -4.70
N HIS A 805 4.31 -12.41 -5.49
CA HIS A 805 5.20 -13.48 -5.00
C HIS A 805 6.68 -13.11 -5.05
N ARG A 806 6.99 -11.93 -5.57
CA ARG A 806 8.34 -11.37 -5.61
C ARG A 806 8.53 -10.31 -4.53
N PRO A 807 9.78 -10.10 -4.07
CA PRO A 807 10.09 -9.01 -3.15
C PRO A 807 9.85 -7.63 -3.79
N PRO A 808 9.72 -6.56 -2.97
CA PRO A 808 9.60 -5.19 -3.47
C PRO A 808 10.80 -4.78 -4.32
N HIS A 809 10.57 -3.94 -5.34
CA HIS A 809 11.66 -3.49 -6.21
C HIS A 809 12.59 -2.51 -5.50
N ASP A 810 13.87 -2.49 -5.90
CA ASP A 810 14.81 -1.49 -5.40
C ASP A 810 14.61 -0.14 -6.12
N THR A 811 14.02 0.81 -5.41
CA THR A 811 13.75 2.18 -5.88
C THR A 811 15.03 2.95 -6.23
N LYS A 812 16.20 2.59 -5.66
CA LYS A 812 17.48 3.22 -6.02
C LYS A 812 17.88 2.90 -7.44
N LYS A 813 17.78 1.63 -7.84
CA LYS A 813 17.95 1.21 -9.24
C LYS A 813 16.86 1.88 -10.09
N GLY A 814 15.63 1.87 -9.60
CA GLY A 814 14.46 2.38 -10.33
C GLY A 814 14.31 1.64 -11.66
N VAL A 815 13.79 2.33 -12.67
CA VAL A 815 13.36 1.68 -13.92
C VAL A 815 14.54 1.15 -14.75
N PHE A 816 15.69 1.83 -14.74
CA PHE A 816 16.91 1.43 -15.46
C PHE A 816 17.75 0.44 -14.65
N THR A 817 17.27 -0.80 -14.54
CA THR A 817 18.08 -1.89 -13.98
C THR A 817 19.17 -2.30 -14.96
N TRP A 818 20.25 -2.91 -14.45
CA TRP A 818 21.33 -3.42 -15.30
C TRP A 818 20.84 -4.48 -16.31
N GLN A 819 19.79 -5.22 -15.95
CA GLN A 819 19.10 -6.12 -16.87
C GLN A 819 18.48 -5.37 -18.05
N ILE A 820 17.70 -4.31 -17.80
CA ILE A 820 17.05 -3.52 -18.86
C ILE A 820 18.11 -2.88 -19.76
N ILE A 821 19.18 -2.33 -19.19
CA ILE A 821 20.27 -1.73 -19.97
C ILE A 821 20.96 -2.78 -20.85
N THR A 822 21.26 -3.97 -20.30
CA THR A 822 21.90 -5.06 -21.05
C THR A 822 20.99 -5.57 -22.17
N ASP A 823 19.71 -5.81 -21.86
CA ASP A 823 18.71 -6.26 -22.82
C ASP A 823 18.52 -5.22 -23.95
N MET A 824 18.45 -3.93 -23.62
CA MET A 824 18.35 -2.83 -24.58
C MET A 824 19.51 -2.83 -25.57
N ILE A 825 20.76 -2.96 -25.10
CA ILE A 825 21.94 -2.98 -25.96
C ILE A 825 21.97 -4.24 -26.83
N ILE A 826 21.70 -5.41 -26.27
CA ILE A 826 21.77 -6.67 -27.02
C ILE A 826 20.68 -6.74 -28.08
N TYR A 827 19.43 -6.47 -27.72
CA TYR A 827 18.33 -6.50 -28.68
C TYR A 827 18.49 -5.43 -29.75
N GLY A 828 18.96 -4.23 -29.39
CA GLY A 828 19.20 -3.15 -30.34
C GLY A 828 20.32 -3.51 -31.33
N VAL A 829 21.41 -4.10 -30.85
CA VAL A 829 22.51 -4.57 -31.73
C VAL A 829 22.05 -5.70 -32.65
N ILE A 830 21.26 -6.66 -32.16
CA ILE A 830 20.68 -7.72 -33.01
C ILE A 830 19.79 -7.11 -34.10
N MET A 831 18.91 -6.17 -33.73
CA MET A 831 18.01 -5.49 -34.66
C MET A 831 18.78 -4.73 -35.74
N GLY A 832 19.74 -3.89 -35.33
CA GLY A 832 20.60 -3.13 -36.24
C GLY A 832 21.44 -4.03 -37.14
N ALA A 833 21.97 -5.15 -36.63
CA ALA A 833 22.74 -6.12 -37.39
C ALA A 833 21.90 -6.84 -38.46
N CYS A 834 20.65 -7.21 -38.15
CA CYS A 834 19.74 -7.82 -39.13
C CYS A 834 19.48 -6.86 -40.30
N THR A 835 19.08 -5.62 -39.99
CA THR A 835 18.80 -4.60 -41.01
C THR A 835 20.03 -4.23 -41.83
N LEU A 836 21.21 -4.17 -41.20
CA LEU A 836 22.47 -3.92 -41.87
C LEU A 836 22.83 -5.07 -42.82
N LEU A 837 22.64 -6.31 -42.39
CA LEU A 837 22.90 -7.49 -43.21
C LEU A 837 22.01 -7.49 -44.46
N THR A 838 20.72 -7.16 -44.33
CA THR A 838 19.81 -7.02 -45.46
C THR A 838 20.28 -5.94 -46.44
N PHE A 839 20.68 -4.77 -45.91
CA PHE A 839 21.25 -3.71 -46.74
C PHE A 839 22.49 -4.18 -47.52
N VAL A 840 23.41 -4.88 -46.85
CA VAL A 840 24.63 -5.43 -47.47
C VAL A 840 24.30 -6.48 -48.53
N ILE A 841 23.35 -7.39 -48.26
CA ILE A 841 22.94 -8.43 -49.22
C ILE A 841 22.39 -7.80 -50.51
N ILE A 842 21.58 -6.75 -50.41
CA ILE A 842 20.99 -6.10 -51.60
C ILE A 842 22.08 -5.36 -52.39
N ILE A 843 22.92 -4.57 -51.73
CA ILE A 843 23.94 -3.74 -52.39
C ILE A 843 25.10 -4.58 -52.94
N TYR A 844 25.64 -5.52 -52.16
CA TYR A 844 26.85 -6.29 -52.52
C TYR A 844 26.57 -7.72 -53.00
N GLY A 845 25.45 -8.32 -52.61
CA GLY A 845 25.11 -9.68 -53.01
C GLY A 845 24.40 -9.72 -54.36
N VAL A 846 23.41 -8.85 -54.57
CA VAL A 846 22.63 -8.76 -55.82
C VAL A 846 23.08 -7.60 -56.70
N GLY A 847 23.48 -6.48 -56.09
CA GLY A 847 24.16 -5.39 -56.78
C GLY A 847 25.65 -5.65 -57.04
N ASN A 848 26.28 -4.80 -57.84
CA ASN A 848 27.72 -4.83 -58.15
C ASN A 848 28.56 -4.12 -57.07
N GLY A 849 28.17 -4.22 -55.80
CA GLY A 849 28.86 -3.59 -54.67
C GLY A 849 28.90 -2.06 -54.80
N VAL A 850 30.11 -1.48 -54.76
CA VAL A 850 30.30 -0.02 -54.78
C VAL A 850 29.71 0.64 -56.04
N ASP A 851 29.65 -0.09 -57.15
CA ASP A 851 29.06 0.41 -58.40
C ASP A 851 27.53 0.60 -58.30
N SER A 852 26.88 -0.10 -57.38
CA SER A 852 25.44 -0.02 -57.15
C SER A 852 25.04 1.01 -56.08
N LEU A 853 26.00 1.71 -55.46
CA LEU A 853 25.72 2.81 -54.52
C LEU A 853 25.30 4.12 -55.23
N GLY A 854 25.44 4.20 -56.57
CA GLY A 854 24.98 5.33 -57.38
C GLY A 854 25.74 6.64 -57.11
N HIS A 855 25.12 7.77 -57.46
CA HIS A 855 25.67 9.12 -57.22
C HIS A 855 24.55 10.06 -56.74
N ASP A 856 24.75 10.76 -55.62
CA ASP A 856 23.78 11.70 -55.02
C ASP A 856 22.39 11.07 -54.74
N CYS A 857 22.40 9.78 -54.39
CA CYS A 857 21.19 9.03 -54.09
C CYS A 857 20.51 9.45 -52.77
N ASN A 858 21.11 10.36 -52.01
CA ASN A 858 20.52 10.92 -50.79
C ASN A 858 19.53 12.06 -51.10
N ARG A 859 19.63 12.69 -52.29
CA ARG A 859 18.82 13.87 -52.64
C ARG A 859 17.92 13.66 -53.84
N ILE A 860 18.43 13.04 -54.91
CA ILE A 860 17.74 12.95 -56.20
C ILE A 860 17.41 11.48 -56.52
N ALA A 861 16.16 11.23 -56.93
CA ALA A 861 15.78 9.95 -57.51
C ALA A 861 16.29 9.89 -58.96
N SER A 862 17.23 9.00 -59.24
CA SER A 862 17.78 8.74 -60.58
C SER A 862 17.92 7.24 -60.82
N ASP A 863 18.04 6.82 -62.08
CA ASP A 863 18.09 5.40 -62.45
C ASP A 863 19.31 4.68 -61.85
N SER A 864 20.40 5.39 -61.55
CA SER A 864 21.57 4.82 -60.88
C SER A 864 21.34 4.54 -59.39
N CYS A 865 20.26 5.08 -58.81
CA CYS A 865 19.92 4.95 -57.39
C CYS A 865 18.87 3.88 -57.11
N ASP A 866 18.36 3.18 -58.13
CA ASP A 866 17.26 2.21 -57.96
C ASP A 866 17.61 1.12 -56.93
N VAL A 867 18.83 0.57 -56.97
CA VAL A 867 19.27 -0.47 -56.02
C VAL A 867 19.31 0.07 -54.59
N VAL A 868 19.79 1.30 -54.38
CA VAL A 868 19.81 1.97 -53.07
C VAL A 868 18.39 2.22 -52.58
N PHE A 869 17.49 2.68 -53.45
CA PHE A 869 16.11 2.97 -53.10
C PHE A 869 15.33 1.69 -52.75
N ARG A 870 15.61 0.56 -53.42
CA ARG A 870 15.08 -0.76 -53.06
C ARG A 870 15.65 -1.25 -51.73
N ALA A 871 16.95 -1.04 -51.50
CA ALA A 871 17.60 -1.39 -50.23
C ALA A 871 17.00 -0.62 -49.06
N ARG A 872 16.81 0.71 -49.19
CA ARG A 872 16.13 1.55 -48.19
C ARG A 872 14.71 1.08 -47.90
N ALA A 873 13.90 0.84 -48.93
CA ALA A 873 12.53 0.34 -48.75
C ALA A 873 12.49 -0.99 -48.00
N THR A 874 13.43 -1.90 -48.30
CA THR A 874 13.52 -3.19 -47.63
C THR A 874 13.93 -3.02 -46.17
N VAL A 875 14.95 -2.20 -45.89
CA VAL A 875 15.42 -1.91 -44.54
C VAL A 875 14.35 -1.20 -43.70
N PHE A 876 13.62 -0.25 -44.29
CA PHE A 876 12.48 0.42 -43.67
C PHE A 876 11.37 -0.58 -43.30
N ALA A 877 10.97 -1.43 -44.25
CA ALA A 877 9.95 -2.45 -44.03
C ALA A 877 10.37 -3.45 -42.94
N GLU A 878 11.60 -3.96 -43.05
CA GLU A 878 12.20 -4.87 -42.08
C GLU A 878 12.26 -4.25 -40.69
N LEU A 879 12.90 -3.09 -40.53
CA LEU A 879 13.08 -2.46 -39.23
C LEU A 879 11.74 -2.18 -38.57
N THR A 880 10.76 -1.68 -39.34
CA THR A 880 9.39 -1.46 -38.85
C THR A 880 8.79 -2.75 -38.29
N TRP A 881 8.90 -3.86 -39.02
CA TRP A 881 8.37 -5.14 -38.56
C TRP A 881 9.13 -5.73 -37.36
N LEU A 882 10.45 -5.61 -37.32
CA LEU A 882 11.25 -6.04 -36.16
C LEU A 882 10.85 -5.27 -34.90
N ILE A 883 10.65 -3.95 -35.01
CA ILE A 883 10.17 -3.11 -33.91
C ILE A 883 8.78 -3.58 -33.46
N LEU A 884 7.83 -3.74 -34.38
CA LEU A 884 6.47 -4.15 -34.02
C LEU A 884 6.43 -5.53 -33.34
N ILE A 885 7.19 -6.51 -33.84
CA ILE A 885 7.30 -7.84 -33.24
C ILE A 885 8.00 -7.78 -31.88
N SER A 886 8.99 -6.89 -31.70
CA SER A 886 9.65 -6.70 -30.40
C SER A 886 8.67 -6.31 -29.29
N ALA A 887 7.56 -5.65 -29.62
CA ALA A 887 6.54 -5.31 -28.64
C ALA A 887 5.82 -6.54 -28.07
N TRP A 888 5.66 -7.62 -28.84
CA TRP A 888 5.17 -8.90 -28.33
C TRP A 888 6.24 -9.66 -27.55
N GLU A 889 7.48 -9.63 -28.03
CA GLU A 889 8.62 -10.23 -27.32
C GLU A 889 8.83 -9.62 -25.93
N PHE A 890 8.63 -8.31 -25.78
CA PHE A 890 8.90 -7.59 -24.52
C PHE A 890 7.72 -7.60 -23.54
N LYS A 891 6.62 -8.32 -23.84
CA LYS A 891 5.53 -8.55 -22.86
C LYS A 891 6.04 -9.13 -21.55
N HIS A 892 7.13 -9.91 -21.59
CA HIS A 892 7.82 -10.41 -20.41
C HIS A 892 9.35 -10.39 -20.61
N LEU A 893 10.10 -9.94 -19.58
CA LEU A 893 11.55 -9.73 -19.69
C LEU A 893 12.38 -11.03 -19.75
N ARG A 894 11.89 -12.12 -19.13
CA ARG A 894 12.56 -13.44 -19.08
C ARG A 894 11.83 -14.60 -19.77
N ASN A 895 10.51 -14.69 -19.62
CA ASN A 895 9.71 -15.76 -20.22
C ASN A 895 9.70 -15.66 -21.75
N SER A 896 9.49 -16.81 -22.38
CA SER A 896 9.40 -16.91 -23.83
C SER A 896 8.08 -16.32 -24.30
N MET A 897 8.07 -15.69 -25.47
CA MET A 897 6.86 -15.21 -26.12
C MET A 897 5.85 -16.36 -26.37
N PHE A 898 6.34 -17.59 -26.58
CA PHE A 898 5.52 -18.78 -26.81
C PHE A 898 4.97 -19.41 -25.53
N ASN A 899 5.39 -18.95 -24.34
CA ASN A 899 4.83 -19.38 -23.07
C ASN A 899 5.01 -18.27 -22.03
N LEU A 900 4.11 -17.29 -22.05
CA LEU A 900 4.21 -16.06 -21.25
C LEU A 900 3.91 -16.31 -19.77
N ASP A 901 2.91 -17.16 -19.46
CA ASP A 901 2.56 -17.54 -18.08
C ASP A 901 2.56 -19.08 -17.89
N PRO A 902 3.62 -19.64 -17.29
CA PRO A 902 3.71 -21.07 -17.03
C PRO A 902 2.81 -21.58 -15.89
N GLN A 903 2.30 -20.69 -15.03
CA GLN A 903 1.55 -21.07 -13.81
C GLN A 903 0.02 -20.97 -13.98
N ARG A 904 -0.44 -20.44 -15.11
CA ARG A 904 -1.88 -20.36 -15.42
C ARG A 904 -2.48 -21.76 -15.51
N ASP A 905 -3.56 -21.98 -14.75
CA ASP A 905 -4.36 -23.20 -14.84
C ASP A 905 -5.12 -23.21 -16.18
N ARG A 906 -4.70 -24.08 -17.10
CA ARG A 906 -5.20 -24.14 -18.49
C ARG A 906 -6.22 -25.26 -18.70
N THR A 907 -6.71 -25.88 -17.63
CA THR A 907 -7.60 -27.06 -17.66
C THR A 907 -8.97 -26.81 -18.32
N GLY A 908 -9.36 -25.55 -18.57
CA GLY A 908 -10.64 -25.20 -19.20
C GLY A 908 -10.59 -24.51 -20.58
N GLU A 909 -9.41 -24.25 -21.17
CA GLU A 909 -9.32 -23.43 -22.39
C GLU A 909 -9.21 -24.28 -23.69
N ARG A 910 -10.03 -23.94 -24.69
CA ARG A 910 -10.16 -24.63 -26.00
C ARG A 910 -8.86 -24.76 -26.82
N PHE A 911 -7.81 -24.04 -26.46
CA PHE A 911 -6.53 -23.94 -27.19
C PHE A 911 -5.30 -24.20 -26.31
N ALA A 912 -5.40 -25.12 -25.35
CA ALA A 912 -4.29 -25.46 -24.45
C ALA A 912 -2.97 -25.87 -25.16
N SER A 913 -3.04 -26.34 -26.41
CA SER A 913 -1.88 -26.78 -27.20
C SER A 913 -1.03 -25.65 -27.82
N PHE A 914 -1.56 -24.42 -27.98
CA PHE A 914 -0.82 -23.29 -28.55
C PHE A 914 -1.15 -21.96 -27.84
N PRO A 915 -0.54 -21.69 -26.67
CA PRO A 915 -0.91 -20.57 -25.80
C PRO A 915 -0.60 -19.17 -26.38
N PHE A 916 0.31 -19.09 -27.36
CA PHE A 916 0.76 -17.83 -27.96
C PHE A 916 -0.38 -16.92 -28.45
N LEU A 917 -1.35 -17.46 -29.19
CA LEU A 917 -2.43 -16.64 -29.77
C LEU A 917 -3.37 -16.08 -28.69
N CYS A 918 -3.66 -16.87 -27.67
CA CYS A 918 -4.46 -16.44 -26.52
C CYS A 918 -3.72 -15.35 -25.72
N ASP A 919 -2.44 -15.57 -25.45
CA ASP A 919 -1.64 -14.66 -24.63
C ASP A 919 -1.40 -13.31 -25.33
N VAL A 920 -1.21 -13.28 -26.66
CA VAL A 920 -1.06 -12.03 -27.42
C VAL A 920 -2.41 -11.30 -27.55
N TRP A 921 -3.51 -12.02 -27.78
CA TRP A 921 -4.84 -11.44 -27.95
C TRP A 921 -5.42 -10.83 -26.67
N GLU A 922 -4.94 -11.23 -25.49
CA GLU A 922 -5.37 -10.69 -24.21
C GLU A 922 -5.27 -9.16 -24.14
N ASN A 923 -4.22 -8.60 -24.74
CA ASN A 923 -4.08 -7.16 -24.95
C ASN A 923 -4.49 -6.77 -26.36
N LYS A 924 -5.80 -6.63 -26.58
CA LYS A 924 -6.38 -6.28 -27.89
C LYS A 924 -5.81 -5.00 -28.48
N PHE A 925 -5.51 -4.00 -27.64
CA PHE A 925 -4.95 -2.74 -28.12
C PHE A 925 -3.54 -2.95 -28.69
N LEU A 926 -2.67 -3.68 -27.96
CA LEU A 926 -1.33 -4.01 -28.44
C LEU A 926 -1.38 -4.87 -29.71
N PHE A 927 -2.27 -5.86 -29.77
CA PHE A 927 -2.47 -6.70 -30.95
C PHE A 927 -2.82 -5.85 -32.18
N TRP A 928 -3.85 -5.01 -32.10
CA TRP A 928 -4.27 -4.17 -33.22
C TRP A 928 -3.24 -3.10 -33.57
N ALA A 929 -2.52 -2.54 -32.59
CA ALA A 929 -1.42 -1.61 -32.85
C ALA A 929 -0.32 -2.27 -33.71
N VAL A 930 0.06 -3.50 -33.39
CA VAL A 930 1.05 -4.27 -34.17
C VAL A 930 0.52 -4.61 -35.56
N VAL A 931 -0.72 -5.09 -35.67
CA VAL A 931 -1.32 -5.46 -36.98
C VAL A 931 -1.47 -4.23 -37.89
N ILE A 932 -1.98 -3.11 -37.38
CA ILE A 932 -2.13 -1.88 -38.16
C ILE A 932 -0.76 -1.33 -38.56
N GLY A 933 0.21 -1.33 -37.65
CA GLY A 933 1.60 -0.95 -37.95
C GLY A 933 2.20 -1.83 -39.05
N PHE A 934 1.96 -3.14 -38.99
CA PHE A 934 2.49 -4.10 -39.95
C PHE A 934 1.94 -3.83 -41.35
N VAL A 935 0.62 -3.62 -41.45
CA VAL A 935 -0.07 -3.30 -42.71
C VAL A 935 0.31 -1.91 -43.24
N SER A 936 0.66 -0.96 -42.37
CA SER A 936 1.01 0.42 -42.77
C SER A 936 2.26 0.51 -43.65
N VAL A 937 3.12 -0.52 -43.66
CA VAL A 937 4.32 -0.59 -44.50
C VAL A 937 3.96 -0.71 -45.99
N PHE A 938 2.91 -1.46 -46.35
CA PHE A 938 2.57 -1.67 -47.77
C PHE A 938 2.17 -0.36 -48.48
N PRO A 939 1.27 0.48 -47.91
CA PRO A 939 0.99 1.80 -48.46
C PRO A 939 2.24 2.69 -48.55
N ALA A 940 3.10 2.68 -47.52
CA ALA A 940 4.30 3.52 -47.49
C ALA A 940 5.30 3.19 -48.61
N VAL A 941 5.41 1.91 -48.99
CA VAL A 941 6.32 1.42 -50.04
C VAL A 941 5.76 1.62 -51.45
N TYR A 942 4.45 1.43 -51.65
CA TYR A 942 3.86 1.39 -53.00
C TYR A 942 3.08 2.63 -53.44
N ILE A 943 2.68 3.53 -52.53
CA ILE A 943 1.94 4.74 -52.93
C ILE A 943 2.87 5.66 -53.74
N PRO A 944 2.53 5.97 -55.01
CA PRO A 944 3.36 6.86 -55.84
C PRO A 944 3.46 8.26 -55.24
N GLY A 945 4.66 8.83 -55.29
CA GLY A 945 4.95 10.16 -54.72
C GLY A 945 5.27 10.10 -53.22
N LEU A 946 4.57 9.28 -52.43
CA LEU A 946 4.94 9.01 -51.04
C LEU A 946 6.26 8.23 -50.98
N ASN A 947 6.40 7.21 -51.83
CA ASN A 947 7.62 6.40 -51.85
C ASN A 947 8.86 7.19 -52.33
N THR A 948 8.82 7.74 -53.53
CA THR A 948 10.01 8.29 -54.20
C THR A 948 10.33 9.72 -53.80
N LYS A 949 9.34 10.57 -53.50
CA LYS A 949 9.56 11.99 -53.15
C LYS A 949 9.63 12.25 -51.65
N VAL A 950 8.90 11.50 -50.83
CA VAL A 950 8.87 11.68 -49.38
C VAL A 950 9.86 10.73 -48.70
N PHE A 951 9.68 9.41 -48.84
CA PHE A 951 10.54 8.44 -48.17
C PHE A 951 11.87 8.16 -48.88
N LYS A 952 12.04 8.63 -50.13
CA LYS A 952 13.25 8.43 -50.95
C LYS A 952 13.61 6.94 -51.12
N HIS A 953 12.59 6.12 -51.37
CA HIS A 953 12.68 4.68 -51.61
C HIS A 953 11.79 4.23 -52.79
N SER A 954 11.98 3.00 -53.28
CA SER A 954 11.23 2.45 -54.41
C SER A 954 10.54 1.13 -54.05
N GLY A 955 9.58 0.69 -54.88
CA GLY A 955 8.83 -0.53 -54.63
C GLY A 955 9.72 -1.77 -54.67
N ILE A 956 9.56 -2.65 -53.68
CA ILE A 956 10.34 -3.90 -53.56
C ILE A 956 9.58 -5.10 -54.14
N THR A 957 10.29 -6.17 -54.50
CA THR A 957 9.70 -7.40 -55.04
C THR A 957 10.14 -8.64 -54.27
N TRP A 958 11.27 -9.25 -54.63
CA TRP A 958 11.80 -10.45 -53.98
C TRP A 958 12.38 -10.14 -52.60
N GLU A 959 12.74 -8.88 -52.35
CA GLU A 959 13.31 -8.42 -51.08
C GLU A 959 12.34 -8.55 -49.91
N TRP A 960 11.03 -8.67 -50.17
CA TRP A 960 10.06 -9.07 -49.15
C TRP A 960 10.45 -10.38 -48.46
N GLY A 961 11.04 -11.33 -49.20
CA GLY A 961 11.54 -12.58 -48.63
C GLY A 961 12.65 -12.37 -47.61
N LEU A 962 13.52 -11.39 -47.82
CA LEU A 962 14.56 -11.00 -46.86
C LEU A 962 13.94 -10.36 -45.61
N ALA A 963 13.04 -9.39 -45.80
CA ALA A 963 12.37 -8.70 -44.69
C ALA A 963 11.51 -9.66 -43.83
N PHE A 964 10.81 -10.62 -44.44
CA PHE A 964 10.09 -11.66 -43.69
C PHE A 964 11.04 -12.66 -43.02
N GLY A 965 12.10 -13.08 -43.71
CA GLY A 965 13.08 -14.02 -43.19
C GLY A 965 13.79 -13.50 -41.94
N SER A 966 14.11 -12.21 -41.90
CA SER A 966 14.80 -11.61 -40.77
C SER A 966 13.94 -11.51 -39.50
N ILE A 967 12.60 -11.47 -39.61
CA ILE A 967 11.70 -11.58 -38.45
C ILE A 967 11.99 -12.89 -37.69
N PHE A 968 12.10 -14.02 -38.40
CA PHE A 968 12.39 -15.30 -37.77
C PHE A 968 13.77 -15.31 -37.13
N VAL A 969 14.78 -14.76 -37.81
CA VAL A 969 16.14 -14.66 -37.28
C VAL A 969 16.17 -13.82 -36.00
N PHE A 970 15.49 -12.68 -36.01
CA PHE A 970 15.39 -11.78 -34.86
C PHE A 970 14.70 -12.46 -33.67
N VAL A 971 13.52 -13.06 -33.88
CA VAL A 971 12.78 -13.79 -32.84
C VAL A 971 13.64 -14.92 -32.25
N LEU A 972 14.30 -15.71 -33.10
CA LEU A 972 15.19 -16.78 -32.64
C LEU A 972 16.37 -16.24 -31.82
N ALA A 973 16.97 -15.13 -32.21
CA ALA A 973 18.08 -14.52 -31.49
C ALA A 973 17.64 -13.95 -30.12
N VAL A 974 16.50 -13.28 -30.06
CA VAL A 974 15.91 -12.76 -28.81
C VAL A 974 15.52 -13.89 -27.87
N GLU A 975 14.86 -14.94 -28.37
CA GLU A 975 14.49 -16.11 -27.59
C GLU A 975 15.71 -16.92 -27.12
N ALA A 976 16.77 -17.00 -27.93
CA ALA A 976 18.04 -17.58 -27.52
C ALA A 976 18.66 -16.79 -26.36
N TRP A 977 18.66 -15.46 -26.43
CA TRP A 977 19.14 -14.61 -25.32
C TRP A 977 18.30 -14.81 -24.05
N LYS A 978 16.98 -14.83 -24.16
CA LYS A 978 16.08 -15.13 -23.03
C LYS A 978 16.35 -16.54 -22.47
N MET A 979 16.59 -17.54 -23.32
CA MET A 979 16.96 -18.90 -22.90
C MET A 979 18.29 -18.91 -22.14
N VAL A 980 19.30 -18.17 -22.60
CA VAL A 980 20.57 -18.02 -21.90
C VAL A 980 20.33 -17.44 -20.51
N LYS A 981 19.60 -16.32 -20.39
CA LYS A 981 19.25 -15.72 -19.10
C LYS A 981 18.52 -16.71 -18.18
N ARG A 982 17.59 -17.51 -18.70
CA ARG A 982 16.87 -18.53 -17.92
C ARG A 982 17.80 -19.66 -17.44
N ARG A 983 18.74 -20.12 -18.27
CA ARG A 983 19.67 -21.21 -17.92
C ARG A 983 20.80 -20.77 -17.00
N THR A 984 21.36 -19.57 -17.19
CA THR A 984 22.50 -19.09 -16.40
C THR A 984 22.07 -18.43 -15.08
N GLY A 985 20.80 -18.06 -14.95
CA GLY A 985 20.29 -17.32 -13.79
C GLY A 985 20.81 -15.88 -13.73
N TRP A 986 21.38 -15.35 -14.81
CA TRP A 986 21.83 -13.95 -14.85
C TRP A 986 20.68 -13.00 -14.54
N PHE A 987 20.94 -12.02 -13.66
CA PHE A 987 19.95 -11.05 -13.16
C PHE A 987 18.77 -11.64 -12.36
N ALA A 988 18.85 -12.89 -11.91
CA ALA A 988 17.78 -13.51 -11.10
C ALA A 988 17.81 -13.12 -9.60
N GLU A 989 18.61 -12.13 -9.20
CA GLU A 989 18.69 -11.71 -7.79
C GLU A 989 17.32 -11.23 -7.28
N GLY A 990 16.68 -12.05 -6.44
CA GLY A 990 15.37 -11.78 -5.84
C GLY A 990 14.15 -12.30 -6.62
N GLU A 991 14.34 -12.87 -7.82
CA GLU A 991 13.26 -13.44 -8.62
C GLU A 991 13.26 -14.97 -8.52
N ASP A 992 12.78 -15.51 -7.40
CA ASP A 992 12.38 -16.92 -7.33
C ASP A 992 11.12 -17.12 -8.18
N TYR A 993 11.29 -17.22 -9.50
CA TYR A 993 10.30 -17.92 -10.30
C TYR A 993 10.29 -19.36 -9.77
N GLY A 994 9.12 -19.84 -9.34
CA GLY A 994 8.90 -21.20 -8.84
C GLY A 994 9.25 -22.35 -9.81
N GLY A 995 10.05 -22.11 -10.86
CA GLY A 995 10.63 -23.09 -11.76
C GLY A 995 12.06 -23.53 -11.40
N ALA A 996 12.75 -22.88 -10.45
CA ALA A 996 14.10 -23.31 -10.02
C ALA A 996 14.09 -24.46 -9.00
N ALA A 997 12.94 -25.05 -8.69
CA ALA A 997 12.84 -26.24 -7.84
C ALA A 997 13.29 -27.55 -8.55
N ASN A 998 13.52 -27.54 -9.87
CA ASN A 998 13.86 -28.74 -10.64
C ASN A 998 15.36 -28.97 -10.91
N LEU A 999 16.25 -28.11 -10.45
CA LEU A 999 17.68 -28.39 -10.43
C LEU A 999 18.15 -28.41 -8.98
N GLY A 1000 18.52 -29.61 -8.49
CA GLY A 1000 18.88 -29.93 -7.11
C GLY A 1000 20.13 -29.25 -6.53
N LEU A 1001 20.39 -27.98 -6.88
CA LEU A 1001 21.39 -27.12 -6.29
C LEU A 1001 20.69 -26.08 -5.41
N ARG A 1002 20.43 -26.46 -4.15
CA ARG A 1002 20.05 -25.53 -3.08
C ARG A 1002 21.15 -24.49 -2.91
N ARG A 1003 21.00 -23.30 -3.50
CA ARG A 1003 21.80 -22.13 -3.10
C ARG A 1003 21.28 -21.58 -1.78
N ARG A 1004 22.18 -21.52 -0.81
CA ARG A 1004 22.03 -20.91 0.50
C ARG A 1004 21.89 -19.40 0.28
N TRP A 1005 20.76 -18.82 0.72
CA TRP A 1005 20.52 -17.37 0.70
C TRP A 1005 21.58 -16.65 1.55
N PRO A 1006 21.92 -15.37 1.26
CA PRO A 1006 22.86 -14.60 2.07
C PRO A 1006 22.32 -14.48 3.49
N SER A 1007 22.96 -15.18 4.40
CA SER A 1007 22.65 -15.26 5.82
C SER A 1007 23.20 -14.05 6.56
N HIS A 1008 22.58 -12.87 6.42
CA HIS A 1008 22.95 -11.71 7.24
C HIS A 1008 21.80 -10.90 7.84
N GLU A 1009 20.54 -11.32 7.67
CA GLU A 1009 19.43 -10.87 8.52
C GLU A 1009 18.56 -12.10 8.82
N LEU A 1010 18.24 -12.33 10.10
CA LEU A 1010 17.45 -13.47 10.58
C LEU A 1010 16.16 -13.62 9.76
N GLY A 1011 16.13 -14.65 8.92
CA GLY A 1011 14.96 -15.07 8.16
C GLY A 1011 13.94 -15.72 9.07
N LEU A 1012 13.31 -14.93 9.94
CA LEU A 1012 12.00 -15.24 10.49
C LEU A 1012 10.99 -15.07 9.34
N ARG A 1013 10.92 -16.08 8.47
CA ARG A 1013 9.71 -16.27 7.66
C ARG A 1013 8.56 -16.40 8.66
N GLN A 1014 7.73 -15.36 8.74
CA GLN A 1014 6.44 -15.41 9.43
C GLN A 1014 5.76 -16.73 9.05
N GLY A 1015 5.50 -17.54 10.07
CA GLY A 1015 5.55 -18.99 9.96
C GLY A 1015 4.58 -19.58 8.95
N PHE A 1016 5.09 -20.47 8.08
CA PHE A 1016 4.40 -21.68 7.65
C PHE A 1016 5.41 -22.65 7.00
N PHE A 1017 5.25 -23.94 7.33
CA PHE A 1017 6.07 -25.13 7.03
C PHE A 1017 7.29 -25.42 7.91
N THR A 1018 7.02 -26.13 9.00
CA THR A 1018 7.93 -27.17 9.51
C THR A 1018 7.13 -28.47 9.70
N PHE A 1019 7.61 -29.55 9.08
CA PHE A 1019 7.22 -30.96 9.23
C PHE A 1019 5.98 -31.51 8.49
N ALA A 1020 6.19 -31.88 7.22
CA ALA A 1020 5.64 -33.10 6.64
C ALA A 1020 6.81 -34.05 6.31
N ARG A 1021 7.41 -34.67 7.34
CA ARG A 1021 8.29 -35.83 7.15
C ARG A 1021 8.40 -36.68 8.40
N THR A 1022 7.28 -37.29 8.79
CA THR A 1022 7.30 -38.49 9.62
C THR A 1022 6.07 -39.33 9.24
N LEU A 1023 6.32 -40.58 8.85
CA LEU A 1023 5.37 -41.69 8.76
C LEU A 1023 4.46 -41.79 7.53
N THR A 1024 5.01 -42.33 6.43
CA THR A 1024 4.35 -43.40 5.65
C THR A 1024 5.40 -44.33 5.05
N LYS A 1025 5.80 -45.36 5.80
CA LYS A 1025 6.23 -46.64 5.23
C LYS A 1025 6.03 -47.75 6.26
N ALA A 1026 4.77 -48.08 6.49
CA ALA A 1026 4.38 -49.36 7.06
C ALA A 1026 2.97 -49.68 6.58
N SER A 1027 2.90 -50.43 5.48
CA SER A 1027 1.73 -51.22 5.09
C SER A 1027 2.25 -52.61 4.76
N GLU A 1028 2.01 -53.51 5.71
CA GLU A 1028 1.79 -54.95 5.60
C GLU A 1028 2.66 -55.79 4.63
N ARG A 1029 3.40 -56.75 5.20
CA ARG A 1029 3.40 -58.14 4.72
C ARG A 1029 3.89 -59.13 5.79
N SER A 1030 2.97 -60.02 6.14
CA SER A 1030 3.09 -61.44 6.51
C SER A 1030 4.09 -61.90 7.58
N ILE A 1031 3.50 -62.51 8.61
CA ILE A 1031 4.01 -63.60 9.45
C ILE A 1031 4.62 -64.73 8.60
N GLY A 1032 5.77 -65.27 9.05
CA GLY A 1032 6.41 -66.51 8.57
C GLY A 1032 7.94 -66.43 8.74
N ARG A 1033 8.51 -66.90 9.86
CA ARG A 1033 9.06 -68.26 10.12
C ARG A 1033 10.40 -68.50 9.39
N GLU A 1034 11.35 -69.07 10.15
CA GLU A 1034 12.65 -69.66 9.75
C GLU A 1034 13.78 -68.68 9.40
N SER A 1035 15.06 -68.92 9.62
CA SER A 1035 15.91 -69.73 10.52
C SER A 1035 17.31 -69.62 9.91
N GLU A 1036 18.36 -69.62 10.73
CA GLU A 1036 19.76 -69.94 10.32
C GLU A 1036 20.45 -68.90 9.38
N MET A 1037 21.76 -68.72 9.33
CA MET A 1037 22.93 -69.28 10.00
C MET A 1037 24.13 -68.39 9.63
N SER A 1038 25.13 -68.29 10.52
CA SER A 1038 26.58 -68.25 10.19
C SER A 1038 27.10 -67.02 9.40
N SER A 1039 28.35 -66.57 9.45
CA SER A 1039 29.62 -66.92 10.10
C SER A 1039 30.58 -65.75 9.79
N VAL A 1040 31.35 -65.23 10.76
CA VAL A 1040 32.82 -65.44 10.93
C VAL A 1040 33.74 -64.65 9.97
N ALA A 1041 34.84 -64.17 10.58
CA ALA A 1041 36.09 -63.64 10.04
C ALA A 1041 36.07 -62.16 9.60
N GLY A 1042 37.05 -61.32 9.92
CA GLY A 1042 38.39 -61.44 10.54
C GLY A 1042 39.14 -60.16 10.15
N LYS A 1043 39.61 -59.32 11.08
CA LYS A 1043 40.91 -59.32 11.78
C LYS A 1043 42.07 -58.66 11.00
N GLU A 1044 42.87 -57.92 11.77
CA GLU A 1044 44.27 -57.46 11.57
C GLU A 1044 44.53 -56.07 10.95
N ALA A 1045 45.57 -55.29 11.28
CA ALA A 1045 46.48 -55.14 12.44
C ALA A 1045 47.55 -54.07 12.08
N ASN A 1046 48.21 -53.47 13.10
CA ASN A 1046 49.54 -52.81 13.10
C ASN A 1046 49.72 -51.50 12.29
N GLY A 1047 50.54 -50.51 12.68
CA GLY A 1047 51.50 -50.32 13.78
C GLY A 1047 52.52 -49.21 13.39
N GLY A 1048 53.19 -48.56 14.36
CA GLY A 1048 54.56 -48.02 14.13
C GLY A 1048 54.85 -46.49 14.21
N ARG A 1049 55.24 -46.02 15.41
CA ARG A 1049 56.55 -45.39 15.78
C ARG A 1049 57.28 -44.40 14.82
N LYS A 1050 57.57 -43.17 15.29
CA LYS A 1050 58.93 -42.59 15.65
C LYS A 1050 59.07 -41.05 15.49
N ARG A 1051 59.67 -40.41 16.51
CA ARG A 1051 60.73 -39.35 16.56
C ARG A 1051 60.54 -38.04 15.76
N SER A 1052 60.99 -36.84 16.16
CA SER A 1052 61.72 -36.29 17.32
C SER A 1052 61.97 -34.78 17.06
N THR A 1053 62.11 -33.96 18.13
CA THR A 1053 62.99 -32.76 18.29
C THR A 1053 62.76 -31.53 17.38
N ASN A 1054 62.85 -30.24 17.78
CA ASN A 1054 63.40 -29.52 18.94
C ASN A 1054 62.86 -28.04 18.88
N VAL A 1055 62.38 -27.42 19.97
CA VAL A 1055 63.07 -26.48 20.91
C VAL A 1055 63.10 -24.99 20.48
N HIS A 1056 62.38 -24.11 21.21
CA HIS A 1056 62.88 -22.97 22.03
C HIS A 1056 61.70 -22.16 22.62
N ILE A 1057 61.42 -22.20 23.93
CA ILE A 1057 61.87 -21.33 25.06
C ILE A 1057 61.42 -19.85 24.96
N SER A 1058 60.44 -19.45 25.79
CA SER A 1058 60.62 -18.50 26.91
C SER A 1058 59.27 -18.16 27.59
N ALA A 1059 59.29 -18.07 28.92
CA ALA A 1059 58.21 -17.61 29.81
C ALA A 1059 58.65 -16.25 30.43
N PRO A 1060 58.07 -15.68 31.53
CA PRO A 1060 56.74 -15.78 32.18
C PRO A 1060 56.18 -14.39 32.68
N ARG A 1061 55.12 -14.42 33.53
CA ARG A 1061 54.69 -13.39 34.55
C ARG A 1061 53.89 -12.17 34.03
N ARG A 1062 52.94 -11.52 34.72
CA ARG A 1062 52.50 -11.34 36.14
C ARG A 1062 51.02 -10.82 36.09
N VAL A 1063 50.07 -11.23 36.94
CA VAL A 1063 49.67 -10.72 38.28
C VAL A 1063 48.90 -9.36 38.29
N GLU A 1064 47.81 -9.37 39.08
CA GLU A 1064 47.13 -8.28 39.84
C GLU A 1064 45.89 -7.53 39.28
N GLU A 1065 44.76 -7.87 39.92
CA GLU A 1065 43.74 -7.05 40.61
C GLU A 1065 43.58 -5.54 40.32
N GLY A 1066 42.32 -5.10 40.34
CA GLY A 1066 41.96 -3.71 40.65
C GLY A 1066 40.53 -3.31 40.32
N VAL A 1067 39.60 -3.60 41.26
CA VAL A 1067 38.29 -2.96 41.56
C VAL A 1067 37.23 -2.87 40.46
#